data_AF-A0A6P0LIH6-F1
#
_entry.id   AF-A0A6P0LIH6-F1
#
_cell.length_a   1.000
_cell.length_b   1.000
_cell.length_c   1.000
_cell.angle_alpha   90.00
_cell.angle_beta   90.00
_cell.angle_gamma   90.00
#
_symmetry.space_group_name_H-M   'P 1'
#
loop_
_entity.id
_entity.type
_entity.pdbx_description
1 polymer ?
#
loop_
_entity_poly.entity_id
_entity_poly.type
_entity_poly.pdbx_seq_one_letter_code
_entity_poly.pdbx_strand_id
1 'polypeptide(L)'
;MAPQTKTNWYHSNISSLFLEILRVRNYLENYIEGKKNLQTVTEFVDNSSALAQLCNKFLLSPFERDILLMCAGMEIEPYFHSLFAKAQKNSPNKNYPTLSLAFDALPGANWGVLSPQRPLLNLQLLHIEPGLILSQSPLYIDQRILCFLLGEYATDQELAGKIKPQPPQTNLHLLPSSQLSIVEQLITIWSGGEGRNSYPVVQLSRSDRSTKYQIASATCQGLGLKLHTLEPLALTTNPQEVYQLGKRWEREAILSNSVLFIDCDSYNFSEPGRELALSKFIDSINTPLILSCNDRKIDCQRTIVNQDIPPLSHEEKYCLWESHIGSAAAELNGQLERIAVQFNLNHATIQAACDQFKIQNSKFKIQDSTQLWDFCRHNARNQLDHLAQPINATATWDDLVLPTPQRLLLGDIATHLRHKYKVYQQWGFAQKGDRGLGISALFYGASGTGKTMAAEVLAQEFRLDLYRIDLSRVVSKYIGETEKNLRRIFDAAETGSAILLFDEADALFGKRTQVQDSHDRHANIEVSYLLQRMEAYQGLAILTSNFQSALDSAFSRRIRFVVEFPFPQPEIRTQIWQRIFPAQTPTQDLNYQKLGQLNVAGGNIRNIALNAAFLAAAADEAVNMEHILEATKREYLKLKKMLTNDEIEGWF
;
A
#
# COMPACT_ATOMS: atom_id res chain seq x y z
N MET A 1 10.18 -35.86 19.85
CA MET A 1 11.22 -36.01 20.90
C MET A 1 11.87 -34.64 21.13
N ALA A 2 11.37 -33.84 22.09
CA ALA A 2 11.89 -32.49 22.40
C ALA A 2 11.56 -31.87 23.80
N PRO A 3 11.16 -32.60 24.88
CA PRO A 3 10.99 -31.96 26.21
C PRO A 3 12.14 -32.16 27.22
N GLN A 4 13.10 -33.08 26.99
CA GLN A 4 14.16 -33.37 27.99
C GLN A 4 15.28 -32.32 28.06
N THR A 5 15.58 -31.60 26.98
CA THR A 5 16.69 -30.63 26.92
C THR A 5 16.35 -29.26 27.54
N LYS A 6 15.11 -28.77 27.37
CA LYS A 6 14.66 -27.49 27.96
C LYS A 6 14.59 -27.53 29.49
N THR A 7 14.08 -28.63 30.03
CA THR A 7 13.94 -28.83 31.49
C THR A 7 15.31 -28.87 32.16
N ASN A 8 16.32 -29.47 31.51
CA ASN A 8 17.69 -29.52 32.01
C ASN A 8 18.37 -28.13 32.01
N TRP A 9 18.18 -27.33 30.95
CA TRP A 9 18.72 -25.96 30.92
C TRP A 9 18.07 -25.06 31.98
N TYR A 10 16.75 -25.13 32.16
CA TYR A 10 16.06 -24.29 33.14
C TYR A 10 16.58 -24.49 34.57
N HIS A 11 16.75 -25.75 34.99
CA HIS A 11 17.32 -26.07 36.31
C HIS A 11 18.79 -25.65 36.43
N SER A 12 19.59 -25.84 35.37
CA SER A 12 20.99 -25.38 35.33
C SER A 12 21.10 -23.86 35.43
N ASN A 13 20.26 -23.13 34.67
CA ASN A 13 20.21 -21.68 34.65
C ASN A 13 19.88 -21.10 36.02
N ILE A 14 18.82 -21.61 36.66
CA ILE A 14 18.42 -21.18 38.01
C ILE A 14 19.52 -21.46 39.02
N SER A 15 20.11 -22.67 38.99
CA SER A 15 21.19 -23.04 39.91
C SER A 15 22.41 -22.13 39.75
N SER A 16 22.78 -21.80 38.51
CA SER A 16 23.85 -20.85 38.20
C SER A 16 23.54 -19.45 38.70
N LEU A 17 22.31 -18.96 38.49
CA LEU A 17 21.86 -17.64 38.96
C LEU A 17 21.93 -17.55 40.50
N PHE A 18 21.42 -18.55 41.22
CA PHE A 18 21.48 -18.58 42.68
C PHE A 18 22.91 -18.59 43.21
N LEU A 19 23.82 -19.32 42.57
CA LEU A 19 25.23 -19.35 42.96
C LEU A 19 25.88 -17.96 42.81
N GLU A 20 25.56 -17.24 41.73
CA GLU A 20 26.03 -15.87 41.50
C GLU A 20 25.41 -14.86 42.50
N ILE A 21 24.13 -15.03 42.86
CA ILE A 21 23.47 -14.24 43.92
C ILE A 21 24.13 -14.51 45.28
N LEU A 22 24.43 -15.77 45.60
CA LEU A 22 25.15 -16.15 46.82
C LEU A 22 26.55 -15.53 46.87
N ARG A 23 27.24 -15.40 45.73
CA ARG A 23 28.52 -14.68 45.66
C ARG A 23 28.36 -13.22 46.07
N VAL A 24 27.37 -12.53 45.52
CA VAL A 24 27.10 -11.11 45.85
C VAL A 24 26.67 -10.96 47.32
N ARG A 25 25.88 -11.90 47.83
CA ARG A 25 25.56 -11.98 49.26
C ARG A 25 26.81 -12.06 50.12
N ASN A 26 27.76 -12.93 49.79
CA ASN A 26 29.02 -13.05 50.53
C ASN A 26 29.84 -11.75 50.52
N TYR A 27 29.81 -10.99 49.42
CA TYR A 27 30.45 -9.66 49.39
C TYR A 27 29.81 -8.69 50.39
N LEU A 28 28.47 -8.67 50.49
CA LEU A 28 27.75 -7.83 51.44
C LEU A 28 28.01 -8.27 52.89
N GLU A 29 28.01 -9.56 53.18
CA GLU A 29 28.32 -10.10 54.52
C GLU A 29 29.76 -9.76 54.93
N ASN A 30 30.75 -9.95 54.04
CA ASN A 30 32.14 -9.55 54.28
C ASN A 30 32.25 -8.05 54.58
N TYR A 31 31.53 -7.21 53.84
CA TYR A 31 31.52 -5.77 54.06
C TYR A 31 30.95 -5.40 55.44
N ILE A 32 29.84 -6.04 55.85
CA ILE A 32 29.25 -5.88 57.19
C ILE A 32 30.25 -6.29 58.29
N GLU A 33 31.04 -7.34 58.05
CA GLU A 33 32.10 -7.80 58.95
C GLU A 33 33.38 -6.93 58.90
N GLY A 34 33.42 -5.88 58.07
CA GLY A 34 34.56 -4.97 57.93
C GLY A 34 35.72 -5.52 57.09
N LYS A 35 35.51 -6.61 56.35
CA LYS A 35 36.49 -7.19 55.41
C LYS A 35 36.39 -6.50 54.06
N LYS A 36 37.53 -6.23 53.41
CA LYS A 36 37.57 -5.66 52.05
C LYS A 36 37.52 -6.76 50.98
N ASN A 37 36.56 -6.67 50.07
CA ASN A 37 36.51 -7.52 48.87
C ASN A 37 37.50 -6.98 47.83
N LEU A 38 38.64 -7.67 47.63
CA LEU A 38 39.72 -7.21 46.74
C LEU A 38 39.74 -7.92 45.38
N GLN A 39 39.09 -9.08 45.26
CA GLN A 39 39.11 -9.87 44.03
C GLN A 39 37.83 -9.67 43.22
N THR A 40 37.99 -9.21 41.98
CA THR A 40 36.90 -9.15 41.00
C THR A 40 36.79 -10.49 40.29
N VAL A 41 35.67 -11.19 40.44
CA VAL A 41 35.41 -12.45 39.73
C VAL A 41 34.85 -12.13 38.34
N THR A 42 35.60 -12.42 37.30
CA THR A 42 35.22 -12.13 35.90
C THR A 42 34.61 -13.33 35.18
N GLU A 43 34.91 -14.55 35.62
CA GLU A 43 34.45 -15.78 34.98
C GLU A 43 33.05 -16.17 35.47
N PHE A 44 32.20 -16.66 34.56
CA PHE A 44 30.90 -17.25 34.89
C PHE A 44 31.06 -18.74 35.17
N VAL A 45 30.27 -19.25 36.12
CA VAL A 45 30.19 -20.69 36.40
C VAL A 45 29.56 -21.46 35.23
N ASP A 46 28.61 -20.84 34.52
CA ASP A 46 28.00 -21.38 33.30
C ASP A 46 27.87 -20.27 32.24
N ASN A 47 28.68 -20.35 31.19
CA ASN A 47 28.65 -19.41 30.06
C ASN A 47 27.36 -19.50 29.23
N SER A 48 26.56 -20.55 29.40
CA SER A 48 25.26 -20.74 28.73
C SER A 48 24.06 -20.22 29.54
N SER A 49 24.29 -19.77 30.79
CA SER A 49 23.26 -19.18 31.65
C SER A 49 22.69 -17.89 31.07
N ALA A 50 21.44 -17.55 31.42
CA ALA A 50 20.79 -16.32 31.03
C ALA A 50 21.58 -15.08 31.50
N LEU A 51 22.19 -15.13 32.68
CA LEU A 51 23.06 -14.06 33.18
C LEU A 51 24.29 -13.87 32.28
N ALA A 52 24.99 -14.94 31.92
CA ALA A 52 26.15 -14.86 31.02
C ALA A 52 25.75 -14.34 29.63
N GLN A 53 24.63 -14.82 29.09
CA GLN A 53 24.07 -14.30 27.82
C GLN A 53 23.75 -12.81 27.90
N LEU A 54 23.14 -12.35 29.01
CA LEU A 54 22.82 -10.94 29.22
C LEU A 54 24.10 -10.10 29.29
N CYS A 55 25.08 -10.51 30.10
CA CYS A 55 26.34 -9.80 30.22
C CYS A 55 27.11 -9.72 28.90
N ASN A 56 27.12 -10.79 28.11
CA ASN A 56 27.77 -10.81 26.80
C ASN A 56 27.04 -9.93 25.78
N LYS A 57 25.70 -9.98 25.74
CA LYS A 57 24.89 -9.19 24.81
C LYS A 57 24.96 -7.68 25.07
N PHE A 58 24.96 -7.28 26.34
CA PHE A 58 25.02 -5.87 26.74
C PHE A 58 26.43 -5.38 27.08
N LEU A 59 27.46 -6.23 26.97
CA LEU A 59 28.85 -5.92 27.34
C LEU A 59 28.96 -5.36 28.76
N LEU A 60 28.23 -5.96 29.71
CA LEU A 60 28.25 -5.52 31.10
C LEU A 60 29.61 -5.79 31.75
N SER A 61 30.14 -4.79 32.45
CA SER A 61 31.30 -4.99 33.31
C SER A 61 30.95 -5.87 34.52
N PRO A 62 31.95 -6.52 35.15
CA PRO A 62 31.73 -7.32 36.36
C PRO A 62 31.02 -6.55 37.48
N PHE A 63 31.33 -5.26 37.62
CA PHE A 63 30.69 -4.38 38.59
C PHE A 63 29.21 -4.11 38.24
N GLU A 64 28.88 -3.84 36.97
CA GLU A 64 27.48 -3.67 36.52
C GLU A 64 26.66 -4.96 36.69
N ARG A 65 27.27 -6.12 36.42
CA ARG A 65 26.67 -7.45 36.69
C ARG A 65 26.35 -7.61 38.17
N ASP A 66 27.27 -7.28 39.06
CA ASP A 66 27.08 -7.50 40.50
C ASP A 66 26.03 -6.52 41.09
N ILE A 67 25.92 -5.29 40.55
CA ILE A 67 24.80 -4.38 40.87
C ILE A 67 23.45 -4.97 40.43
N LEU A 68 23.39 -5.52 39.21
CA LEU A 68 22.18 -6.19 38.70
C LEU A 68 21.78 -7.35 39.62
N LEU A 69 22.75 -8.15 40.07
CA LEU A 69 22.54 -9.28 40.98
C LEU A 69 22.12 -8.84 42.39
N MET A 70 22.60 -7.70 42.91
CA MET A 70 22.07 -7.13 44.17
C MET A 70 20.57 -6.85 44.05
N CYS A 71 20.14 -6.27 42.93
CA CYS A 71 18.72 -5.96 42.69
C CYS A 71 17.91 -7.23 42.46
N ALA A 72 18.43 -8.21 41.71
CA ALA A 72 17.77 -9.51 41.54
C ALA A 72 17.66 -10.28 42.87
N GLY A 73 18.71 -10.27 43.70
CA GLY A 73 18.71 -10.91 45.01
C GLY A 73 17.66 -10.33 45.96
N MET A 74 17.41 -9.02 45.89
CA MET A 74 16.31 -8.38 46.65
C MET A 74 14.95 -8.99 46.34
N GLU A 75 14.67 -9.25 45.07
CA GLU A 75 13.37 -9.78 44.60
C GLU A 75 13.24 -11.29 44.81
N ILE A 76 14.35 -12.03 44.71
CA ILE A 76 14.36 -13.50 44.77
C ILE A 76 14.49 -14.02 46.20
N GLU A 77 15.34 -13.40 47.03
CA GLU A 77 15.66 -13.85 48.37
C GLU A 77 15.26 -12.83 49.44
N PRO A 78 14.30 -13.16 50.34
CA PRO A 78 13.86 -12.24 51.41
C PRO A 78 14.97 -11.74 52.32
N TYR A 79 16.05 -12.52 52.47
CA TYR A 79 17.16 -12.20 53.37
C TYR A 79 17.93 -10.92 52.96
N PHE A 80 17.95 -10.58 51.66
CA PHE A 80 18.66 -9.40 51.15
C PHE A 80 18.16 -8.09 51.77
N HIS A 81 16.86 -7.96 52.04
CA HIS A 81 16.29 -6.78 52.70
C HIS A 81 16.96 -6.50 54.06
N SER A 82 17.20 -7.56 54.84
CA SER A 82 17.87 -7.46 56.13
C SER A 82 19.37 -7.16 56.00
N LEU A 83 20.01 -7.70 54.96
CA LEU A 83 21.42 -7.43 54.66
C LEU A 83 21.65 -5.97 54.26
N PHE A 84 20.80 -5.40 53.41
CA PHE A 84 20.91 -4.01 53.00
C PHE A 84 20.75 -3.05 54.18
N ALA A 85 19.78 -3.32 55.07
CA ALA A 85 19.59 -2.52 56.27
C ALA A 85 20.83 -2.55 57.18
N LYS A 86 21.43 -3.73 57.37
CA LYS A 86 22.66 -3.90 58.15
C LYS A 86 23.87 -3.19 57.52
N ALA A 87 24.09 -3.41 56.22
CA ALA A 87 25.20 -2.82 55.49
C ALA A 87 25.12 -1.28 55.43
N GLN A 88 23.91 -0.71 55.42
CA GLN A 88 23.68 0.74 55.46
C GLN A 88 23.56 1.28 56.89
N LYS A 89 24.49 0.88 57.77
CA LYS A 89 24.61 1.33 59.16
C LYS A 89 23.42 0.95 60.06
N ASN A 90 22.87 -0.25 59.90
CA ASN A 90 21.69 -0.73 60.64
C ASN A 90 20.49 0.22 60.56
N SER A 91 20.30 0.88 59.42
CA SER A 91 19.17 1.78 59.19
C SER A 91 17.97 0.95 58.73
N PRO A 92 16.90 0.79 59.55
CA PRO A 92 15.75 -0.04 59.17
C PRO A 92 15.01 0.48 57.93
N ASN A 93 15.10 1.79 57.68
CA ASN A 93 14.47 2.45 56.53
C ASN A 93 15.30 2.39 55.24
N LYS A 94 16.48 1.75 55.25
CA LYS A 94 17.36 1.58 54.07
C LYS A 94 17.57 0.10 53.75
N ASN A 95 16.47 -0.61 53.54
CA ASN A 95 16.43 -2.06 53.27
C ASN A 95 16.48 -2.39 51.76
N TYR A 96 17.06 -1.51 50.94
CA TYR A 96 17.12 -1.59 49.49
C TYR A 96 18.55 -1.36 48.97
N PRO A 97 18.91 -1.87 47.79
CA PRO A 97 20.21 -1.62 47.19
C PRO A 97 20.32 -0.15 46.73
N THR A 98 21.51 0.43 46.93
CA THR A 98 21.86 1.78 46.48
C THR A 98 23.21 1.75 45.77
N LEU A 99 23.46 2.70 44.88
CA LEU A 99 24.77 2.79 44.22
C LEU A 99 25.88 3.06 45.23
N SER A 100 25.63 3.88 46.26
CA SER A 100 26.59 4.13 47.33
C SER A 100 27.00 2.82 48.02
N LEU A 101 26.02 1.95 48.32
CA LEU A 101 26.32 0.64 48.90
C LEU A 101 27.12 -0.24 47.94
N ALA A 102 26.77 -0.23 46.65
CA ALA A 102 27.50 -0.99 45.64
C ALA A 102 28.98 -0.53 45.53
N PHE A 103 29.24 0.78 45.54
CA PHE A 103 30.60 1.34 45.51
C PHE A 103 31.45 0.91 46.72
N ASP A 104 30.83 0.80 47.89
CA ASP A 104 31.53 0.47 49.13
C ASP A 104 31.73 -1.04 49.31
N ALA A 105 30.76 -1.86 48.91
CA ALA A 105 30.73 -3.29 49.22
C ALA A 105 31.23 -4.21 48.09
N LEU A 106 31.05 -3.82 46.82
CA LEU A 106 31.41 -4.68 45.67
C LEU A 106 32.83 -4.39 45.16
N PRO A 107 33.57 -5.42 44.70
CA PRO A 107 34.87 -5.23 44.08
C PRO A 107 34.78 -4.60 42.68
N GLY A 108 35.83 -3.90 42.25
CA GLY A 108 35.93 -3.36 40.89
C GLY A 108 35.08 -2.09 40.63
N ALA A 109 34.78 -1.34 41.68
CA ALA A 109 33.91 -0.18 41.64
C ALA A 109 34.35 0.88 40.61
N ASN A 110 33.41 1.29 39.74
CA ASN A 110 33.68 2.22 38.66
C ASN A 110 32.55 3.26 38.55
N TRP A 111 32.89 4.55 38.69
CA TRP A 111 31.94 5.66 38.56
C TRP A 111 31.32 5.78 37.16
N GLY A 112 31.91 5.14 36.15
CA GLY A 112 31.37 5.06 34.80
C GLY A 112 29.96 4.47 34.70
N VAL A 113 29.49 3.70 35.71
CA VAL A 113 28.11 3.17 35.76
C VAL A 113 27.04 4.27 35.76
N LEU A 114 27.39 5.46 36.27
CA LEU A 114 26.50 6.64 36.25
C LEU A 114 26.38 7.27 34.86
N SER A 115 27.21 6.88 33.91
CA SER A 115 27.17 7.45 32.57
C SER A 115 25.86 7.07 31.86
N PRO A 116 25.13 8.04 31.28
CA PRO A 116 23.93 7.76 30.48
C PRO A 116 24.25 7.01 29.18
N GLN A 117 25.52 6.72 28.89
CA GLN A 117 25.94 5.90 27.76
C GLN A 117 26.12 4.42 28.12
N ARG A 118 26.18 4.08 29.42
CA ARG A 118 26.35 2.70 29.86
C ARG A 118 25.02 1.94 29.79
N PRO A 119 25.04 0.67 29.36
CA PRO A 119 23.85 -0.13 29.10
C PRO A 119 22.94 -0.30 30.33
N LEU A 120 23.51 -0.35 31.53
CA LEU A 120 22.77 -0.63 32.77
C LEU A 120 21.59 0.32 33.01
N LEU A 121 21.84 1.63 32.85
CA LEU A 121 20.81 2.67 33.02
C LEU A 121 20.23 3.13 31.67
N ASN A 122 21.07 3.27 30.64
CA ASN A 122 20.65 3.75 29.32
C ASN A 122 19.60 2.83 28.67
N LEU A 123 19.79 1.52 28.79
CA LEU A 123 18.87 0.52 28.25
C LEU A 123 17.86 0.06 29.30
N GLN A 124 17.75 0.75 30.44
CA GLN A 124 16.77 0.47 31.50
C GLN A 124 16.82 -0.99 31.98
N LEU A 125 18.01 -1.54 32.22
CA LEU A 125 18.13 -2.83 32.90
C LEU A 125 17.78 -2.67 34.39
N LEU A 126 18.13 -1.51 34.94
CA LEU A 126 17.78 -1.06 36.29
C LEU A 126 17.08 0.30 36.22
N HIS A 127 16.22 0.56 37.21
CA HIS A 127 15.57 1.84 37.45
C HIS A 127 16.07 2.42 38.77
N ILE A 128 16.30 3.73 38.79
CA ILE A 128 16.63 4.48 40.01
C ILE A 128 15.39 5.25 40.42
N GLU A 129 14.94 5.08 41.67
CA GLU A 129 13.82 5.87 42.18
C GLU A 129 14.19 7.35 42.29
N PRO A 130 13.32 8.27 41.83
CA PRO A 130 13.61 9.70 41.91
C PRO A 130 13.76 10.12 43.38
N GLY A 131 14.96 10.59 43.74
CA GLY A 131 15.31 11.02 45.09
C GLY A 131 16.22 12.23 45.09
N LEU A 132 16.48 12.79 46.28
CA LEU A 132 17.33 13.99 46.45
C LEU A 132 18.80 13.75 46.03
N ILE A 133 19.30 12.52 46.22
CA ILE A 133 20.69 12.15 45.91
C ILE A 133 20.67 10.84 45.12
N LEU A 134 21.09 10.90 43.86
CA LEU A 134 21.04 9.77 42.92
C LEU A 134 21.78 8.52 43.42
N SER A 135 22.91 8.68 44.11
CA SER A 135 23.68 7.53 44.63
C SER A 135 23.04 6.84 45.84
N GLN A 136 22.13 7.51 46.54
CA GLN A 136 21.44 7.00 47.74
C GLN A 136 19.99 6.59 47.47
N SER A 137 19.50 6.86 46.27
CA SER A 137 18.19 6.42 45.82
C SER A 137 18.12 4.88 45.72
N PRO A 138 16.94 4.29 46.00
CA PRO A 138 16.66 2.89 45.71
C PRO A 138 16.90 2.51 44.25
N LEU A 139 17.47 1.31 44.06
CA LEU A 139 17.64 0.67 42.76
C LEU A 139 16.68 -0.52 42.63
N TYR A 140 16.03 -0.64 41.48
CA TYR A 140 15.15 -1.76 41.15
C TYR A 140 15.55 -2.40 39.83
N ILE A 141 15.43 -3.72 39.75
CA ILE A 141 15.57 -4.45 38.49
C ILE A 141 14.29 -4.32 37.67
N ASP A 142 14.43 -4.13 36.35
CA ASP A 142 13.27 -4.13 35.48
C ASP A 142 12.65 -5.54 35.41
N GLN A 143 11.31 -5.62 35.50
CA GLN A 143 10.58 -6.89 35.48
C GLN A 143 10.92 -7.76 34.26
N ARG A 144 11.10 -7.15 33.08
CA ARG A 144 11.45 -7.87 31.85
C ARG A 144 12.80 -8.58 31.96
N ILE A 145 13.75 -7.92 32.62
CA ILE A 145 15.10 -8.45 32.85
C ILE A 145 15.09 -9.52 33.93
N LEU A 146 14.34 -9.33 35.02
CA LEU A 146 14.18 -10.35 36.05
C LEU A 146 13.59 -11.64 35.46
N CYS A 147 12.51 -11.54 34.67
CA CYS A 147 11.93 -12.69 33.98
C CYS A 147 12.94 -13.35 33.02
N PHE A 148 13.76 -12.57 32.31
CA PHE A 148 14.80 -13.11 31.44
C PHE A 148 15.85 -13.92 32.22
N LEU A 149 16.32 -13.41 33.37
CA LEU A 149 17.28 -14.12 34.23
C LEU A 149 16.71 -15.44 34.77
N LEU A 150 15.42 -15.46 35.10
CA LEU A 150 14.71 -16.65 35.56
C LEU A 150 14.41 -17.65 34.42
N GLY A 151 14.60 -17.26 33.15
CA GLY A 151 14.27 -18.08 31.99
C GLY A 151 12.78 -18.09 31.63
N GLU A 152 12.00 -17.16 32.18
CA GLU A 152 10.56 -17.03 31.94
C GLU A 152 10.25 -16.16 30.71
N TYR A 153 9.19 -16.51 29.99
CA TYR A 153 8.71 -15.71 28.86
C TYR A 153 7.92 -14.51 29.36
N ALA A 154 8.44 -13.31 29.14
CA ALA A 154 7.77 -12.05 29.45
C ALA A 154 7.90 -11.08 28.28
N THR A 155 6.89 -10.22 28.12
CA THR A 155 6.94 -9.06 27.21
C THR A 155 7.02 -7.79 28.06
N ASP A 156 7.74 -6.79 27.58
CA ASP A 156 7.75 -5.49 28.25
C ASP A 156 6.35 -4.85 28.17
N GLN A 157 5.81 -4.40 29.31
CA GLN A 157 4.45 -3.89 29.42
C GLN A 157 4.22 -2.59 28.64
N GLU A 158 5.23 -1.73 28.51
CA GLU A 158 5.16 -0.47 27.78
C GLU A 158 5.28 -0.67 26.27
N LEU A 159 5.99 -1.71 25.85
CA LEU A 159 6.02 -2.16 24.46
C LEU A 159 4.75 -2.92 24.08
N ALA A 160 4.15 -3.64 25.03
CA ALA A 160 2.93 -4.40 24.81
C ALA A 160 1.80 -3.49 24.29
N GLY A 161 1.18 -3.90 23.18
CA GLY A 161 0.14 -3.12 22.51
C GLY A 161 0.66 -2.09 21.49
N LYS A 162 1.86 -1.52 21.69
CA LYS A 162 2.51 -0.60 20.74
C LYS A 162 3.34 -1.33 19.69
N ILE A 163 4.13 -2.32 20.12
CA ILE A 163 4.97 -3.16 19.26
C ILE A 163 4.44 -4.58 19.29
N LYS A 164 4.04 -5.10 18.13
CA LYS A 164 3.41 -6.41 18.01
C LYS A 164 4.39 -7.42 17.43
N PRO A 165 4.68 -8.54 18.12
CA PRO A 165 5.47 -9.62 17.53
C PRO A 165 4.68 -10.22 16.38
N GLN A 166 5.38 -10.56 15.31
CA GLN A 166 4.75 -11.17 14.16
C GLN A 166 5.23 -12.61 13.95
N PRO A 167 4.31 -13.53 13.57
CA PRO A 167 4.72 -14.88 13.24
C PRO A 167 5.58 -14.88 11.97
N PRO A 168 6.65 -15.69 11.92
CA PRO A 168 7.41 -15.90 10.69
C PRO A 168 6.47 -16.48 9.63
N GLN A 169 6.38 -15.83 8.47
CA GLN A 169 5.55 -16.36 7.39
C GLN A 169 6.17 -17.62 6.80
N THR A 170 5.40 -18.71 6.78
CA THR A 170 5.89 -20.05 6.40
C THR A 170 6.09 -20.23 4.89
N ASN A 171 5.63 -19.30 4.06
CA ASN A 171 5.56 -19.44 2.61
C ASN A 171 6.65 -18.62 1.87
N LEU A 172 7.91 -18.83 2.25
CA LEU A 172 9.08 -18.22 1.58
C LEU A 172 9.24 -18.63 0.11
N HIS A 173 8.77 -19.83 -0.25
CA HIS A 173 8.95 -20.42 -1.58
C HIS A 173 8.12 -19.76 -2.70
N LEU A 174 7.31 -18.74 -2.38
CA LEU A 174 6.45 -18.05 -3.33
C LEU A 174 6.93 -16.63 -3.67
N LEU A 175 8.05 -16.18 -3.10
CA LEU A 175 8.58 -14.87 -3.44
C LEU A 175 9.14 -14.85 -4.87
N PRO A 176 8.74 -13.88 -5.69
CA PRO A 176 9.32 -13.63 -7.01
C PRO A 176 10.83 -13.40 -6.97
N SER A 177 11.52 -13.73 -8.05
CA SER A 177 12.98 -13.61 -8.18
C SER A 177 13.50 -12.19 -7.92
N SER A 178 12.79 -11.16 -8.39
CA SER A 178 13.11 -9.76 -8.10
C SER A 178 13.07 -9.45 -6.61
N GLN A 179 12.08 -9.96 -5.88
CA GLN A 179 11.93 -9.77 -4.45
C GLN A 179 12.97 -10.58 -3.66
N LEU A 180 13.28 -11.80 -4.10
CA LEU A 180 14.37 -12.60 -3.52
C LEU A 180 15.72 -11.90 -3.64
N SER A 181 16.00 -11.23 -4.76
CA SER A 181 17.24 -10.45 -4.94
C SER A 181 17.35 -9.31 -3.91
N ILE A 182 16.23 -8.66 -3.58
CA ILE A 182 16.17 -7.64 -2.52
C ILE A 182 16.45 -8.29 -1.17
N VAL A 183 15.83 -9.43 -0.85
CA VAL A 183 16.06 -10.16 0.39
C VAL A 183 17.55 -10.50 0.56
N GLU A 184 18.22 -11.02 -0.47
CA GLU A 184 19.66 -11.32 -0.44
C GLU A 184 20.53 -10.08 -0.24
N GLN A 185 20.19 -8.96 -0.89
CA GLN A 185 20.86 -7.68 -0.66
C GLN A 185 20.70 -7.21 0.79
N LEU A 186 19.50 -7.32 1.37
CA LEU A 186 19.24 -6.93 2.77
C LEU A 186 20.02 -7.80 3.75
N ILE A 187 20.06 -9.12 3.51
CA ILE A 187 20.87 -10.05 4.29
C ILE A 187 22.34 -9.64 4.22
N THR A 188 22.85 -9.30 3.03
CA THR A 188 24.25 -8.87 2.82
C THR A 188 24.55 -7.53 3.53
N ILE A 189 23.63 -6.57 3.48
CA ILE A 189 23.76 -5.27 4.14
C ILE A 189 23.94 -5.40 5.65
N TRP A 190 23.22 -6.34 6.26
CA TRP A 190 23.25 -6.56 7.72
C TRP A 190 24.24 -7.64 8.16
N SER A 191 24.65 -8.57 7.30
CA SER A 191 25.66 -9.59 7.61
C SER A 191 27.10 -9.08 7.48
N GLY A 192 27.39 -8.15 6.56
CA GLY A 192 28.74 -7.61 6.30
C GLY A 192 29.24 -6.57 7.32
N GLY A 193 28.88 -6.72 8.60
CA GLY A 193 28.97 -5.67 9.62
C GLY A 193 29.90 -5.94 10.79
N GLU A 194 30.95 -6.75 10.66
CA GLU A 194 31.98 -6.83 11.71
C GLU A 194 32.64 -5.45 11.89
N GLY A 195 32.30 -4.74 12.97
CA GLY A 195 32.90 -3.44 13.34
C GLY A 195 32.10 -2.18 12.98
N ARG A 196 30.82 -2.26 12.58
CA ARG A 196 30.00 -1.05 12.34
C ARG A 196 29.45 -0.46 13.64
N ASN A 197 29.65 0.86 13.84
CA ASN A 197 29.07 1.61 14.97
C ASN A 197 27.54 1.82 14.85
N SER A 198 26.95 1.66 13.66
CA SER A 198 25.48 1.74 13.51
C SER A 198 24.92 0.85 12.41
N TYR A 199 23.71 0.34 12.62
CA TYR A 199 22.97 -0.39 11.59
C TYR A 199 22.34 0.60 10.59
N PRO A 200 22.44 0.38 9.28
CA PRO A 200 21.69 1.18 8.31
C PRO A 200 20.19 0.88 8.41
N VAL A 201 19.39 1.91 8.21
CA VAL A 201 17.93 1.81 8.13
C VAL A 201 17.56 1.43 6.70
N VAL A 202 16.76 0.38 6.53
CA VAL A 202 16.30 -0.05 5.22
C VAL A 202 14.94 0.56 4.97
N GLN A 203 14.78 1.31 3.88
CA GLN A 203 13.49 1.84 3.47
C GLN A 203 12.99 1.07 2.25
N LEU A 204 11.90 0.31 2.43
CA LEU A 204 11.19 -0.36 1.34
C LEU A 204 10.19 0.60 0.72
N SER A 205 10.45 0.99 -0.52
CA SER A 205 9.61 1.93 -1.25
C SER A 205 8.92 1.28 -2.43
N ARG A 206 7.73 1.78 -2.75
CA ARG A 206 6.86 1.28 -3.84
C ARG A 206 6.37 -0.15 -3.58
N SER A 207 5.24 -0.54 -4.18
CA SER A 207 4.46 -1.74 -3.85
C SER A 207 3.58 -1.64 -2.59
N ASP A 208 2.74 -2.65 -2.39
CA ASP A 208 1.75 -2.73 -1.33
C ASP A 208 2.35 -3.16 0.03
N ARG A 209 1.64 -2.84 1.11
CA ARG A 209 2.02 -3.18 2.49
C ARG A 209 2.31 -4.67 2.67
N SER A 210 1.56 -5.56 2.00
CA SER A 210 1.72 -7.01 2.17
C SER A 210 3.03 -7.51 1.54
N THR A 211 3.38 -7.03 0.35
CA THR A 211 4.65 -7.36 -0.32
C THR A 211 5.85 -6.88 0.50
N LYS A 212 5.84 -5.63 0.99
CA LYS A 212 6.93 -5.09 1.82
C LYS A 212 7.11 -5.91 3.10
N TYR A 213 6.01 -6.33 3.70
CA TYR A 213 6.01 -7.17 4.88
C TYR A 213 6.57 -8.58 4.60
N GLN A 214 6.23 -9.19 3.46
CA GLN A 214 6.77 -10.50 3.06
C GLN A 214 8.30 -10.45 2.88
N ILE A 215 8.82 -9.41 2.23
CA ILE A 215 10.27 -9.19 2.08
C ILE A 215 10.93 -9.04 3.47
N ALA A 216 10.36 -8.23 4.35
CA ALA A 216 10.86 -8.05 5.72
C ALA A 216 10.88 -9.37 6.52
N SER A 217 9.82 -10.17 6.44
CA SER A 217 9.75 -11.49 7.07
C SER A 217 10.81 -12.43 6.52
N ALA A 218 11.01 -12.45 5.20
CA ALA A 218 11.97 -13.32 4.55
C ALA A 218 13.42 -13.00 4.92
N THR A 219 13.77 -11.71 4.94
CA THR A 219 15.08 -11.25 5.43
C THR A 219 15.32 -11.66 6.87
N CYS A 220 14.31 -11.53 7.75
CA CYS A 220 14.43 -11.94 9.14
C CYS A 220 14.64 -13.44 9.29
N GLN A 221 13.92 -14.26 8.52
CA GLN A 221 14.11 -15.72 8.53
C GLN A 221 15.51 -16.12 8.04
N GLY A 222 16.02 -15.48 6.98
CA GLY A 222 17.38 -15.72 6.48
C GLY A 222 18.48 -15.41 7.49
N LEU A 223 18.25 -14.45 8.40
CA LEU A 223 19.17 -14.06 9.47
C LEU A 223 18.87 -14.73 10.83
N GLY A 224 17.81 -15.53 10.93
CA GLY A 224 17.36 -16.11 12.21
C GLY A 224 16.83 -15.07 13.22
N LEU A 225 16.36 -13.92 12.74
CA LEU A 225 15.82 -12.82 13.54
C LEU A 225 14.29 -12.89 13.64
N LYS A 226 13.73 -12.31 14.70
CA LYS A 226 12.27 -12.20 14.89
C LYS A 226 11.75 -10.84 14.44
N LEU A 227 10.67 -10.82 13.68
CA LEU A 227 10.05 -9.59 13.18
C LEU A 227 9.02 -9.03 14.17
N HIS A 228 9.09 -7.73 14.44
CA HIS A 228 8.07 -7.00 15.19
C HIS A 228 7.59 -5.79 14.40
N THR A 229 6.33 -5.43 14.56
CA THR A 229 5.72 -4.29 13.85
C THR A 229 5.34 -3.17 14.81
N LEU A 230 5.66 -1.94 14.42
CA LEU A 230 5.20 -0.70 15.06
C LEU A 230 4.39 0.11 14.06
N GLU A 231 3.20 0.53 14.46
CA GLU A 231 2.43 1.53 13.70
C GLU A 231 2.81 2.93 14.22
N PRO A 232 3.16 3.90 13.35
CA PRO A 232 3.54 5.26 13.78
C PRO A 232 2.48 5.96 14.64
N LEU A 233 1.20 5.59 14.49
CA LEU A 233 0.09 6.08 15.30
C LEU A 233 0.22 5.72 16.79
N ALA A 234 0.99 4.68 17.13
CA ALA A 234 1.25 4.28 18.51
C ALA A 234 2.32 5.15 19.21
N LEU A 235 3.06 5.98 18.46
CA LEU A 235 4.06 6.89 19.02
C LEU A 235 3.41 8.15 19.57
N THR A 236 3.85 8.58 20.75
CA THR A 236 3.46 9.87 21.32
C THR A 236 4.28 11.00 20.71
N THR A 237 3.82 12.25 20.83
CA THR A 237 4.55 13.44 20.37
C THR A 237 5.55 13.97 21.40
N ASN A 238 5.54 13.41 22.62
CA ASN A 238 6.44 13.83 23.70
C ASN A 238 7.86 13.27 23.43
N PRO A 239 8.89 14.11 23.23
CA PRO A 239 10.24 13.65 22.91
C PRO A 239 10.87 12.74 23.97
N GLN A 240 10.53 12.94 25.24
CA GLN A 240 11.10 12.12 26.32
C GLN A 240 10.52 10.71 26.30
N GLU A 241 9.20 10.57 26.17
CA GLU A 241 8.54 9.26 26.06
C GLU A 241 9.02 8.49 24.84
N VAL A 242 9.18 9.16 23.69
CA VAL A 242 9.74 8.56 22.47
C VAL A 242 11.15 8.02 22.70
N TYR A 243 12.00 8.80 23.37
CA TYR A 243 13.37 8.37 23.70
C TYR A 243 13.36 7.16 24.65
N GLN A 244 12.55 7.19 25.70
CA GLN A 244 12.44 6.06 26.65
C GLN A 244 11.90 4.80 25.97
N LEU A 245 10.92 4.94 25.06
CA LEU A 245 10.38 3.84 24.27
C LEU A 245 11.45 3.26 23.33
N GLY A 246 12.25 4.11 22.69
CA GLY A 246 13.39 3.69 21.87
C GLY A 246 14.39 2.84 22.65
N LYS A 247 14.73 3.24 23.89
CA LYS A 247 15.63 2.47 24.75
C LYS A 247 15.04 1.14 25.22
N ARG A 248 13.74 1.08 25.53
CA ARG A 248 13.04 -0.19 25.82
C ARG A 248 13.05 -1.12 24.61
N TRP A 249 12.80 -0.59 23.41
CA TRP A 249 12.87 -1.36 22.18
C TRP A 249 14.28 -1.88 21.89
N GLU A 250 15.30 -1.04 22.02
CA GLU A 250 16.70 -1.42 21.82
C GLU A 250 17.09 -2.58 22.76
N ARG A 251 16.68 -2.50 24.03
CA ARG A 251 16.83 -3.60 25.00
C ARG A 251 16.13 -4.88 24.54
N GLU A 252 14.86 -4.80 24.14
CA GLU A 252 14.11 -5.99 23.71
C GLU A 252 14.74 -6.61 22.45
N ALA A 253 15.07 -5.80 21.45
CA ALA A 253 15.69 -6.25 20.21
C ALA A 253 17.02 -7.00 20.44
N ILE A 254 17.85 -6.54 21.38
CA ILE A 254 19.08 -7.22 21.79
C ILE A 254 18.76 -8.56 22.49
N LEU A 255 17.77 -8.60 23.39
CA LEU A 255 17.38 -9.81 24.13
C LEU A 255 16.82 -10.89 23.19
N SER A 256 15.88 -10.52 22.33
CA SER A 256 15.11 -11.45 21.49
C SER A 256 15.68 -11.63 20.08
N ASN A 257 16.80 -10.98 19.73
CA ASN A 257 17.38 -10.93 18.38
C ASN A 257 16.30 -10.53 17.36
N SER A 258 15.78 -9.32 17.51
CA SER A 258 14.61 -8.86 16.75
C SER A 258 14.85 -7.63 15.89
N VAL A 259 14.08 -7.56 14.81
CA VAL A 259 14.06 -6.44 13.86
C VAL A 259 12.72 -5.72 14.00
N LEU A 260 12.76 -4.39 13.91
CA LEU A 260 11.55 -3.58 13.87
C LEU A 260 11.16 -3.27 12.43
N PHE A 261 9.88 -3.45 12.12
CA PHE A 261 9.24 -2.98 10.90
C PHE A 261 8.26 -1.87 11.27
N ILE A 262 8.51 -0.66 10.77
CA ILE A 262 7.61 0.48 10.96
C ILE A 262 6.77 0.66 9.70
N ASP A 263 5.46 0.50 9.84
CA ASP A 263 4.52 0.68 8.73
C ASP A 263 4.09 2.15 8.58
N CYS A 264 4.73 2.91 7.70
CA CYS A 264 4.34 4.28 7.41
C CYS A 264 3.40 4.41 6.19
N ASP A 265 2.96 3.32 5.55
CA ASP A 265 2.12 3.40 4.35
C ASP A 265 0.71 3.93 4.66
N SER A 266 0.19 3.56 5.84
CA SER A 266 -1.11 4.02 6.34
C SER A 266 -1.06 5.44 6.92
N TYR A 267 0.13 6.03 7.02
CA TYR A 267 0.34 7.25 7.78
C TYR A 267 0.35 8.49 6.88
N ASN A 268 -0.62 9.39 7.09
CA ASN A 268 -0.65 10.69 6.41
C ASN A 268 0.19 11.69 7.21
N PHE A 269 1.38 12.04 6.71
CA PHE A 269 2.31 13.01 7.29
C PHE A 269 1.81 14.46 7.17
N SER A 270 0.56 14.73 7.57
CA SER A 270 -0.03 16.07 7.62
C SER A 270 0.36 16.83 8.89
N GLU A 271 0.70 16.10 9.96
CA GLU A 271 1.04 16.66 11.26
C GLU A 271 2.58 16.67 11.48
N PRO A 272 3.23 17.86 11.51
CA PRO A 272 4.69 17.95 11.60
C PRO A 272 5.25 17.43 12.94
N GLY A 273 4.47 17.49 14.04
CA GLY A 273 4.92 17.03 15.36
C GLY A 273 5.20 15.53 15.44
N ARG A 274 4.47 14.71 14.67
CA ARG A 274 4.60 13.25 14.68
C ARG A 274 5.70 12.76 13.73
N GLU A 275 5.94 13.47 12.63
CA GLU A 275 7.11 13.22 11.76
C GLU A 275 8.42 13.42 12.55
N LEU A 276 8.48 14.49 13.34
CA LEU A 276 9.60 14.73 14.25
C LEU A 276 9.73 13.62 15.31
N ALA A 277 8.62 13.13 15.86
CA ALA A 277 8.62 12.04 16.83
C ALA A 277 9.17 10.74 16.21
N LEU A 278 8.76 10.39 14.99
CA LEU A 278 9.25 9.22 14.28
C LEU A 278 10.76 9.34 13.97
N SER A 279 11.20 10.49 13.47
CA SER A 279 12.62 10.77 13.21
C SER A 279 13.47 10.59 14.47
N LYS A 280 13.04 11.20 15.59
CA LYS A 280 13.71 11.06 16.90
C LYS A 280 13.71 9.62 17.41
N PHE A 281 12.63 8.86 17.17
CA PHE A 281 12.58 7.45 17.53
C PHE A 281 13.63 6.64 16.76
N ILE A 282 13.71 6.82 15.44
CA ILE A 282 14.66 6.14 14.55
C ILE A 282 16.11 6.45 14.97
N ASP A 283 16.40 7.70 15.29
CA ASP A 283 17.72 8.15 15.72
C ASP A 283 18.08 7.67 17.14
N SER A 284 17.08 7.39 17.98
CA SER A 284 17.31 6.92 19.35
C SER A 284 17.71 5.44 19.45
N ILE A 285 17.50 4.65 18.38
CA ILE A 285 17.72 3.20 18.37
C ILE A 285 18.89 2.82 17.47
N ASN A 286 19.72 1.86 17.90
CA ASN A 286 20.80 1.32 17.08
C ASN A 286 20.60 -0.17 16.75
N THR A 287 19.41 -0.51 16.28
CA THR A 287 19.06 -1.88 15.88
C THR A 287 18.71 -1.94 14.39
N PRO A 288 18.75 -3.11 13.74
CA PRO A 288 18.21 -3.29 12.40
C PRO A 288 16.76 -2.81 12.34
N LEU A 289 16.44 -2.03 11.31
CA LEU A 289 15.16 -1.35 11.17
C LEU A 289 14.74 -1.36 9.69
N ILE A 290 13.48 -1.70 9.44
CA ILE A 290 12.84 -1.60 8.13
C ILE A 290 11.71 -0.58 8.21
N LEU A 291 11.67 0.34 7.26
CA LEU A 291 10.62 1.34 7.09
C LEU A 291 9.83 1.05 5.82
N SER A 292 8.51 1.05 5.92
CA SER A 292 7.60 1.02 4.76
C SER A 292 7.18 2.45 4.40
N CYS A 293 7.52 2.95 3.21
CA CYS A 293 7.08 4.28 2.77
C CYS A 293 6.91 4.35 1.25
N ASN A 294 5.88 5.00 0.73
CA ASN A 294 5.59 4.94 -0.70
C ASN A 294 6.42 5.86 -1.61
N ASP A 295 6.94 7.00 -1.13
CA ASP A 295 7.85 7.88 -1.91
C ASP A 295 8.47 9.03 -1.07
N ARG A 296 8.15 9.15 0.23
CA ARG A 296 8.62 10.25 1.07
C ARG A 296 9.91 9.85 1.78
N LYS A 297 10.95 10.67 1.66
CA LYS A 297 12.18 10.53 2.44
C LYS A 297 11.90 10.99 3.87
N ILE A 298 12.20 10.14 4.84
CA ILE A 298 12.19 10.51 6.26
C ILE A 298 13.54 11.15 6.57
N ASP A 299 13.51 12.34 7.16
CA ASP A 299 14.73 13.04 7.58
C ASP A 299 15.18 12.46 8.94
N CYS A 300 16.31 11.76 8.95
CA CYS A 300 16.92 11.20 10.16
C CYS A 300 18.45 11.18 10.04
N GLN A 301 19.15 11.09 11.17
CA GLN A 301 20.61 11.11 11.21
C GLN A 301 21.24 9.77 10.77
N ARG A 302 20.48 8.67 10.83
CA ARG A 302 20.95 7.34 10.40
C ARG A 302 21.04 7.23 8.88
N THR A 303 22.03 6.46 8.40
CA THR A 303 22.14 6.12 6.98
C THR A 303 20.93 5.31 6.53
N ILE A 304 20.15 5.86 5.60
CA ILE A 304 19.01 5.18 4.97
C ILE A 304 19.48 4.55 3.65
N VAL A 305 19.20 3.25 3.50
CA VAL A 305 19.33 2.52 2.24
C VAL A 305 17.93 2.34 1.67
N ASN A 306 17.63 3.07 0.59
CA ASN A 306 16.36 2.94 -0.13
C ASN A 306 16.42 1.72 -1.05
N GLN A 307 15.41 0.86 -0.93
CA GLN A 307 15.19 -0.29 -1.78
C GLN A 307 13.82 -0.12 -2.44
N ASP A 308 13.84 0.20 -3.73
CA ASP A 308 12.64 0.33 -4.54
C ASP A 308 12.20 -1.06 -4.99
N ILE A 309 11.02 -1.50 -4.57
CA ILE A 309 10.45 -2.77 -5.01
C ILE A 309 9.91 -2.58 -6.42
N PRO A 310 10.49 -3.25 -7.44
CA PRO A 310 9.99 -3.13 -8.79
C PRO A 310 8.58 -3.74 -8.89
N PRO A 311 7.73 -3.24 -9.79
CA PRO A 311 6.49 -3.93 -10.11
C PRO A 311 6.81 -5.33 -10.64
N LEU A 312 5.95 -6.30 -10.30
CA LEU A 312 6.12 -7.68 -10.72
C LEU A 312 6.23 -7.78 -12.24
N SER A 313 7.27 -8.47 -12.72
CA SER A 313 7.39 -8.77 -14.14
C SER A 313 6.25 -9.70 -14.57
N HIS A 314 5.95 -9.74 -15.87
CA HIS A 314 4.91 -10.64 -16.37
C HIS A 314 5.25 -12.11 -16.11
N GLU A 315 6.52 -12.50 -16.24
CA GLU A 315 6.98 -13.85 -15.95
C GLU A 315 6.77 -14.19 -14.47
N GLU A 316 7.07 -13.26 -13.57
CA GLU A 316 6.87 -13.42 -12.13
C GLU A 316 5.39 -13.52 -11.78
N LYS A 317 4.53 -12.68 -12.39
CA LYS A 317 3.07 -12.78 -12.22
C LYS A 317 2.57 -14.13 -12.69
N TYR A 318 3.02 -14.60 -13.86
CA TYR A 318 2.63 -15.91 -14.37
C TYR A 318 3.05 -17.04 -13.42
N CYS A 319 4.30 -17.02 -12.92
CA CYS A 319 4.78 -17.99 -11.95
C CYS A 319 3.97 -17.94 -10.64
N LEU A 320 3.57 -16.76 -10.18
CA LEU A 320 2.69 -16.61 -9.01
C LEU A 320 1.31 -17.22 -9.26
N TRP A 321 0.72 -16.97 -10.41
CA TRP A 321 -0.57 -17.57 -10.81
C TRP A 321 -0.46 -19.10 -10.93
N GLU A 322 0.58 -19.60 -11.59
CA GLU A 322 0.83 -21.03 -11.79
C GLU A 322 1.06 -21.75 -10.46
N SER A 323 1.89 -21.20 -9.58
CA SER A 323 2.16 -21.78 -8.26
C SER A 323 0.92 -21.81 -7.35
N HIS A 324 0.07 -20.78 -7.38
CA HIS A 324 -1.14 -20.73 -6.57
C HIS A 324 -2.29 -21.55 -7.16
N ILE A 325 -2.41 -21.71 -8.48
CA ILE A 325 -3.45 -22.53 -9.11
C ILE A 325 -3.07 -24.01 -9.12
N GLY A 326 -1.79 -24.36 -9.26
CA GLY A 326 -1.30 -25.72 -9.31
C GLY A 326 -1.67 -26.44 -10.61
N SER A 327 -2.09 -27.71 -10.53
CA SER A 327 -2.36 -28.56 -11.70
C SER A 327 -3.45 -28.03 -12.64
N ALA A 328 -4.35 -27.17 -12.16
CA ALA A 328 -5.38 -26.52 -12.97
C ALA A 328 -4.82 -25.45 -13.93
N ALA A 329 -3.55 -25.03 -13.77
CA ALA A 329 -2.92 -24.05 -14.66
C ALA A 329 -2.74 -24.62 -16.08
N ALA A 330 -2.44 -25.92 -16.19
CA ALA A 330 -2.30 -26.63 -17.47
C ALA A 330 -3.63 -26.76 -18.25
N GLU A 331 -4.78 -26.71 -17.56
CA GLU A 331 -6.10 -26.76 -18.20
C GLU A 331 -6.55 -25.38 -18.73
N LEU A 332 -5.98 -24.28 -18.21
CA LEU A 332 -6.33 -22.89 -18.54
C LEU A 332 -5.51 -22.29 -19.72
N ASN A 333 -4.87 -23.14 -20.53
CA ASN A 333 -4.08 -22.85 -21.75
C ASN A 333 -4.18 -21.40 -22.29
N GLY A 334 -3.16 -20.57 -22.01
CA GLY A 334 -3.02 -19.20 -22.57
C GLY A 334 -3.97 -18.14 -22.00
N GLN A 335 -4.92 -18.50 -21.13
CA GLN A 335 -5.85 -17.54 -20.50
C GLN A 335 -5.26 -16.91 -19.24
N LEU A 336 -4.45 -17.66 -18.50
CA LEU A 336 -3.68 -17.13 -17.37
C LEU A 336 -2.70 -16.04 -17.80
N GLU A 337 -2.04 -16.21 -18.94
CA GLU A 337 -1.21 -15.17 -19.54
C GLU A 337 -2.01 -13.90 -19.84
N ARG A 338 -3.23 -14.04 -20.38
CA ARG A 338 -4.11 -12.89 -20.65
C ARG A 338 -4.52 -12.17 -19.37
N ILE A 339 -4.84 -12.90 -18.29
CA ILE A 339 -5.19 -12.31 -16.99
C ILE A 339 -3.97 -11.62 -16.36
N ALA A 340 -2.80 -12.26 -16.34
CA ALA A 340 -1.57 -11.71 -15.78
C ALA A 340 -1.08 -10.47 -16.52
N VAL A 341 -1.39 -10.35 -17.82
CA VAL A 341 -1.09 -9.17 -18.63
C VAL A 341 -2.13 -8.08 -18.45
N GLN A 342 -3.40 -8.45 -18.34
CA GLN A 342 -4.47 -7.46 -18.22
C GLN A 342 -4.53 -6.85 -16.82
N PHE A 343 -4.41 -7.62 -15.75
CA PHE A 343 -4.58 -7.11 -14.39
C PHE A 343 -3.24 -6.96 -13.68
N ASN A 344 -2.99 -5.80 -13.09
CA ASN A 344 -1.80 -5.55 -12.27
C ASN A 344 -2.12 -5.82 -10.79
N LEU A 345 -2.42 -7.09 -10.46
CA LEU A 345 -2.80 -7.49 -9.11
C LEU A 345 -1.58 -7.76 -8.22
N ASN A 346 -1.70 -7.46 -6.94
CA ASN A 346 -0.71 -7.84 -5.92
C ASN A 346 -0.82 -9.33 -5.56
N HIS A 347 0.20 -9.84 -4.86
CA HIS A 347 0.27 -11.25 -4.45
C HIS A 347 -0.98 -11.69 -3.66
N ALA A 348 -1.42 -10.90 -2.68
CA ALA A 348 -2.57 -11.24 -1.83
C ALA A 348 -3.88 -11.38 -2.64
N THR A 349 -4.09 -10.52 -3.63
CA THR A 349 -5.29 -10.56 -4.48
C THR A 349 -5.23 -11.73 -5.46
N ILE A 350 -4.04 -12.05 -6.00
CA ILE A 350 -3.83 -13.25 -6.83
C ILE A 350 -4.14 -14.50 -6.01
N GLN A 351 -3.61 -14.60 -4.79
CA GLN A 351 -3.89 -15.72 -3.90
C GLN A 351 -5.38 -15.87 -3.60
N ALA A 352 -6.06 -14.76 -3.23
CA ALA A 352 -7.50 -14.77 -2.98
C ALA A 352 -8.31 -15.20 -4.22
N ALA A 353 -7.91 -14.78 -5.42
CA ALA A 353 -8.53 -15.20 -6.68
C ALA A 353 -8.39 -16.70 -6.92
N CYS A 354 -7.18 -17.23 -6.72
CA CYS A 354 -6.90 -18.66 -6.86
C CYS A 354 -7.67 -19.50 -5.86
N ASP A 355 -7.72 -19.07 -4.59
CA ASP A 355 -8.42 -19.79 -3.52
C ASP A 355 -9.93 -19.81 -3.78
N GLN A 356 -10.52 -18.68 -4.18
CA GLN A 356 -11.93 -18.62 -4.55
C GLN A 356 -12.25 -19.49 -5.77
N PHE A 357 -11.40 -19.47 -6.79
CA PHE A 357 -11.55 -20.30 -7.98
C PHE A 357 -11.52 -21.80 -7.63
N LYS A 358 -10.60 -22.22 -6.75
CA LYS A 358 -10.52 -23.60 -6.24
C LYS A 358 -11.76 -24.01 -5.46
N ILE A 359 -12.29 -23.13 -4.62
CA ILE A 359 -13.53 -23.39 -3.85
C ILE A 359 -14.71 -23.61 -4.79
N GLN A 360 -14.89 -22.74 -5.78
CA GLN A 360 -16.04 -22.79 -6.71
C GLN A 360 -15.95 -23.96 -7.69
N ASN A 361 -14.75 -24.32 -8.15
CA ASN A 361 -14.53 -25.40 -9.12
C ASN A 361 -14.27 -26.78 -8.48
N SER A 362 -14.36 -26.89 -7.16
CA SER A 362 -14.28 -28.18 -6.45
C SER A 362 -15.41 -29.17 -6.80
N LYS A 363 -16.48 -28.71 -7.48
CA LYS A 363 -17.68 -29.51 -7.81
C LYS A 363 -18.00 -29.66 -9.30
N PHE A 364 -17.36 -28.92 -10.21
CA PHE A 364 -17.67 -28.92 -11.65
C PHE A 364 -16.39 -28.93 -12.51
N LYS A 365 -16.45 -29.51 -13.71
CA LYS A 365 -15.34 -29.46 -14.69
C LYS A 365 -15.02 -28.00 -15.00
N ILE A 366 -13.73 -27.66 -14.95
CA ILE A 366 -13.20 -26.34 -15.29
C ILE A 366 -13.55 -26.06 -16.76
N GLN A 367 -14.56 -25.22 -17.00
CA GLN A 367 -15.00 -24.85 -18.34
C GLN A 367 -15.00 -23.34 -18.59
N ASP A 368 -14.99 -22.50 -17.55
CA ASP A 368 -15.20 -21.05 -17.70
C ASP A 368 -14.12 -20.19 -17.03
N SER A 369 -13.19 -19.66 -17.83
CA SER A 369 -12.21 -18.66 -17.39
C SER A 369 -12.78 -17.26 -17.22
N THR A 370 -14.02 -17.07 -17.66
CA THR A 370 -14.79 -15.85 -17.46
C THR A 370 -14.96 -15.55 -15.96
N GLN A 371 -15.04 -16.57 -15.11
CA GLN A 371 -15.17 -16.41 -13.65
C GLN A 371 -13.93 -15.79 -12.99
N LEU A 372 -12.72 -16.24 -13.36
CA LEU A 372 -11.47 -15.64 -12.87
C LEU A 372 -11.33 -14.20 -13.34
N TRP A 373 -11.66 -13.94 -14.61
CA TRP A 373 -11.66 -12.60 -15.17
C TRP A 373 -12.63 -11.66 -14.44
N ASP A 374 -13.86 -12.11 -14.19
CA ASP A 374 -14.88 -11.34 -13.49
C ASP A 374 -14.50 -11.10 -12.01
N PHE A 375 -13.84 -12.05 -11.35
CA PHE A 375 -13.31 -11.85 -9.99
C PHE A 375 -12.19 -10.80 -9.96
N CYS A 376 -11.23 -10.88 -10.89
CA CYS A 376 -10.17 -9.89 -11.02
C CYS A 376 -10.76 -8.48 -11.29
N ARG A 377 -11.75 -8.40 -12.19
CA ARG A 377 -12.50 -7.17 -12.47
C ARG A 377 -13.19 -6.63 -11.22
N HIS A 378 -13.91 -7.47 -10.49
CA HIS A 378 -14.66 -7.05 -9.30
C HIS A 378 -13.77 -6.54 -8.16
N ASN A 379 -12.61 -7.17 -7.91
CA ASN A 379 -11.68 -6.68 -6.89
C ASN A 379 -11.05 -5.34 -7.26
N ALA A 380 -10.69 -5.16 -8.53
CA ALA A 380 -10.15 -3.88 -8.99
C ALA A 380 -11.19 -2.75 -8.91
N ARG A 381 -12.49 -3.08 -9.07
CA ARG A 381 -13.61 -2.14 -9.00
C ARG A 381 -13.66 -1.35 -7.68
N ASN A 382 -13.45 -2.05 -6.55
CA ASN A 382 -13.57 -1.48 -5.21
C ASN A 382 -12.64 -0.28 -4.95
N GLN A 383 -11.50 -0.20 -5.65
CA GLN A 383 -10.55 0.91 -5.47
C GLN A 383 -10.96 2.19 -6.23
N LEU A 384 -11.70 2.04 -7.33
CA LEU A 384 -12.07 3.13 -8.24
C LEU A 384 -13.46 3.72 -7.98
N ASP A 385 -14.39 2.95 -7.41
CA ASP A 385 -15.78 3.37 -7.18
C ASP A 385 -15.89 4.65 -6.30
N HIS A 386 -14.91 4.92 -5.44
CA HIS A 386 -14.86 6.13 -4.62
C HIS A 386 -14.24 7.35 -5.34
N LEU A 387 -13.57 7.14 -6.48
CA LEU A 387 -12.80 8.16 -7.19
C LEU A 387 -13.41 8.56 -8.53
N ALA A 388 -14.20 7.68 -9.16
CA ALA A 388 -14.78 7.89 -10.47
C ALA A 388 -16.19 7.27 -10.58
N GLN A 389 -16.97 7.69 -11.58
CA GLN A 389 -18.33 7.20 -11.79
C GLN A 389 -18.33 5.98 -12.71
N PRO A 390 -18.75 4.78 -12.26
CA PRO A 390 -18.85 3.62 -13.14
C PRO A 390 -19.97 3.81 -14.18
N ILE A 391 -19.69 3.44 -15.44
CA ILE A 391 -20.68 3.34 -16.51
C ILE A 391 -20.93 1.86 -16.78
N ASN A 392 -22.21 1.47 -16.76
CA ASN A 392 -22.61 0.14 -17.21
C ASN A 392 -22.58 0.08 -18.74
N ALA A 393 -21.49 -0.47 -19.29
CA ALA A 393 -21.33 -0.67 -20.72
C ALA A 393 -22.30 -1.74 -21.22
N THR A 394 -23.40 -1.30 -21.86
CA THR A 394 -24.41 -2.20 -22.44
C THR A 394 -24.43 -2.14 -23.96
N ALA A 395 -23.87 -1.08 -24.55
CA ALA A 395 -23.80 -0.90 -25.99
C ALA A 395 -22.83 -1.88 -26.66
N THR A 396 -23.20 -2.30 -27.86
CA THR A 396 -22.43 -3.19 -28.74
C THR A 396 -22.08 -2.52 -30.08
N TRP A 397 -21.23 -3.15 -30.88
CA TRP A 397 -20.86 -2.66 -32.22
C TRP A 397 -22.04 -2.53 -33.19
N ASP A 398 -23.16 -3.17 -32.89
CA ASP A 398 -24.39 -3.08 -33.69
C ASP A 398 -25.23 -1.86 -33.31
N ASP A 399 -25.14 -1.40 -32.06
CA ASP A 399 -25.82 -0.20 -31.56
C ASP A 399 -25.13 1.09 -32.03
N LEU A 400 -23.81 1.04 -32.25
CA LEU A 400 -23.03 2.18 -32.69
C LEU A 400 -23.01 2.33 -34.21
N VAL A 401 -23.77 3.31 -34.70
CA VAL A 401 -23.82 3.66 -36.12
C VAL A 401 -22.92 4.87 -36.40
N LEU A 402 -21.82 4.63 -37.10
CA LEU A 402 -20.86 5.66 -37.51
C LEU A 402 -20.49 5.49 -38.99
N PRO A 403 -20.02 6.55 -39.66
CA PRO A 403 -19.46 6.41 -41.00
C PRO A 403 -18.22 5.51 -40.98
N THR A 404 -17.96 4.85 -42.11
CA THR A 404 -16.92 3.82 -42.23
C THR A 404 -15.53 4.26 -41.76
N PRO A 405 -15.01 5.46 -42.10
CA PRO A 405 -13.69 5.89 -41.65
C PRO A 405 -13.55 5.93 -40.12
N GLN A 406 -14.55 6.46 -39.43
CA GLN A 406 -14.58 6.54 -37.96
C GLN A 406 -14.69 5.16 -37.33
N ARG A 407 -15.49 4.26 -37.92
CA ARG A 407 -15.63 2.87 -37.46
C ARG A 407 -14.30 2.11 -37.60
N LEU A 408 -13.54 2.33 -38.67
CA LEU A 408 -12.21 1.74 -38.85
C LEU A 408 -11.21 2.24 -37.79
N LEU A 409 -11.19 3.55 -37.49
CA LEU A 409 -10.34 4.10 -36.44
C LEU A 409 -10.64 3.51 -35.05
N LEU A 410 -11.92 3.29 -34.71
CA LEU A 410 -12.28 2.58 -33.48
C LEU A 410 -11.83 1.11 -33.51
N GLY A 411 -11.90 0.47 -34.69
CA GLY A 411 -11.36 -0.88 -34.91
C GLY A 411 -9.84 -0.95 -34.74
N ASP A 412 -9.10 0.09 -35.11
CA ASP A 412 -7.66 0.19 -34.89
C ASP A 412 -7.32 0.28 -33.39
N ILE A 413 -8.10 1.04 -32.62
CA ILE A 413 -7.99 1.09 -31.15
C ILE A 413 -8.21 -0.30 -30.56
N ALA A 414 -9.26 -1.00 -30.99
CA ALA A 414 -9.55 -2.37 -30.54
C ALA A 414 -8.41 -3.34 -30.93
N THR A 415 -7.85 -3.19 -32.13
CA THR A 415 -6.71 -4.00 -32.61
C THR A 415 -5.48 -3.78 -31.74
N HIS A 416 -5.17 -2.53 -31.38
CA HIS A 416 -4.08 -2.20 -30.46
C HIS A 416 -4.29 -2.82 -29.07
N LEU A 417 -5.50 -2.72 -28.52
CA LEU A 417 -5.82 -3.34 -27.23
C LEU A 417 -5.67 -4.86 -27.25
N ARG A 418 -6.12 -5.52 -28.32
CA ARG A 418 -6.04 -6.97 -28.48
C ARG A 418 -4.60 -7.48 -28.61
N HIS A 419 -3.77 -6.74 -29.34
CA HIS A 419 -2.41 -7.19 -29.68
C HIS A 419 -1.29 -6.52 -28.87
N LYS A 420 -1.61 -5.67 -27.89
CA LYS A 420 -0.63 -4.98 -27.04
C LYS A 420 0.43 -5.94 -26.47
N TYR A 421 0.01 -7.11 -26.00
CA TYR A 421 0.92 -8.10 -25.42
C TYR A 421 1.96 -8.61 -26.42
N LYS A 422 1.48 -9.04 -27.60
CA LYS A 422 2.34 -9.57 -28.66
C LYS A 422 3.37 -8.54 -29.11
N VAL A 423 2.94 -7.29 -29.31
CA VAL A 423 3.83 -6.24 -29.81
C VAL A 423 4.79 -5.76 -28.71
N TYR A 424 4.29 -5.44 -27.51
CA TYR A 424 5.11 -4.84 -26.47
C TYR A 424 6.04 -5.86 -25.80
N GLN A 425 5.54 -7.07 -25.52
CA GLN A 425 6.30 -8.09 -24.80
C GLN A 425 6.97 -9.07 -25.76
N GLN A 426 6.21 -9.83 -26.57
CA GLN A 426 6.79 -10.89 -27.41
C GLN A 426 7.73 -10.33 -28.50
N TRP A 427 7.43 -9.16 -29.06
CA TRP A 427 8.29 -8.49 -30.03
C TRP A 427 9.25 -7.47 -29.38
N GLY A 428 9.21 -7.33 -28.05
CA GLY A 428 10.18 -6.55 -27.27
C GLY A 428 10.10 -5.02 -27.44
N PHE A 429 9.00 -4.47 -27.93
CA PHE A 429 8.88 -3.01 -28.07
C PHE A 429 8.92 -2.26 -26.72
N ALA A 430 8.49 -2.90 -25.63
CA ALA A 430 8.59 -2.32 -24.28
C ALA A 430 10.05 -2.12 -23.83
N GLN A 431 10.98 -2.98 -24.27
CA GLN A 431 12.40 -2.89 -23.86
C GLN A 431 13.13 -1.70 -24.47
N LYS A 432 12.60 -1.12 -25.56
CA LYS A 432 13.18 0.06 -26.21
C LYS A 432 12.71 1.39 -25.60
N GLY A 433 11.79 1.35 -24.64
CA GLY A 433 11.38 2.51 -23.83
C GLY A 433 9.98 2.37 -23.24
N ASP A 434 9.80 2.85 -22.01
CA ASP A 434 8.52 2.84 -21.30
C ASP A 434 7.55 3.95 -21.74
N ARG A 435 8.00 4.89 -22.58
CA ARG A 435 7.19 6.03 -23.02
C ARG A 435 6.32 5.64 -24.22
N GLY A 436 5.01 5.88 -24.12
CA GLY A 436 4.07 5.71 -25.24
C GLY A 436 3.48 4.30 -25.39
N LEU A 437 3.61 3.45 -24.36
CA LEU A 437 2.95 2.14 -24.31
C LEU A 437 1.44 2.27 -24.04
N GLY A 438 1.03 3.36 -23.39
CA GLY A 438 -0.39 3.66 -23.16
C GLY A 438 -1.17 3.94 -24.43
N ILE A 439 -2.46 3.59 -24.41
CA ILE A 439 -3.37 3.85 -25.51
C ILE A 439 -4.23 5.05 -25.12
N SER A 440 -3.88 6.22 -25.68
CA SER A 440 -4.63 7.46 -25.51
C SER A 440 -5.48 7.75 -26.75
N ALA A 441 -6.75 8.06 -26.54
CA ALA A 441 -7.68 8.43 -27.61
C ALA A 441 -8.40 9.74 -27.28
N LEU A 442 -8.67 10.54 -28.31
CA LEU A 442 -9.52 11.73 -28.24
C LEU A 442 -10.74 11.52 -29.11
N PHE A 443 -11.91 11.59 -28.50
CA PHE A 443 -13.21 11.55 -29.17
C PHE A 443 -13.79 12.95 -29.18
N TYR A 444 -13.93 13.55 -30.36
CA TYR A 444 -14.46 14.90 -30.47
C TYR A 444 -15.61 15.00 -31.45
N GLY A 445 -16.55 15.92 -31.20
CA GLY A 445 -17.72 16.13 -32.05
C GLY A 445 -18.87 16.76 -31.25
N ALA A 446 -19.97 17.09 -31.92
CA ALA A 446 -21.12 17.71 -31.25
C ALA A 446 -21.67 16.84 -30.10
N SER A 447 -22.41 17.45 -29.17
CA SER A 447 -23.08 16.68 -28.12
C SER A 447 -24.10 15.69 -28.73
N GLY A 448 -24.18 14.49 -28.17
CA GLY A 448 -25.13 13.47 -28.62
C GLY A 448 -24.74 12.71 -29.91
N THR A 449 -23.51 12.81 -30.40
CA THR A 449 -23.03 12.07 -31.60
C THR A 449 -22.50 10.66 -31.31
N GLY A 450 -22.56 10.19 -30.05
CA GLY A 450 -22.19 8.81 -29.69
C GLY A 450 -20.79 8.63 -29.09
N LYS A 451 -20.11 9.71 -28.67
CA LYS A 451 -18.77 9.64 -28.05
C LYS A 451 -18.69 8.68 -26.85
N THR A 452 -19.60 8.85 -25.87
CA THR A 452 -19.68 7.99 -24.68
C THR A 452 -20.09 6.55 -25.04
N MET A 453 -21.03 6.40 -25.99
CA MET A 453 -21.46 5.10 -26.47
C MET A 453 -20.31 4.32 -27.13
N ALA A 454 -19.44 4.98 -27.89
CA ALA A 454 -18.26 4.34 -28.46
C ALA A 454 -17.29 3.81 -27.39
N ALA A 455 -17.14 4.53 -26.27
CA ALA A 455 -16.37 4.03 -25.13
C ALA A 455 -17.03 2.80 -24.48
N GLU A 456 -18.36 2.77 -24.37
CA GLU A 456 -19.11 1.60 -23.88
C GLU A 456 -18.92 0.38 -24.79
N VAL A 457 -18.96 0.56 -26.11
CA VAL A 457 -18.74 -0.53 -27.07
C VAL A 457 -17.35 -1.15 -26.89
N LEU A 458 -16.31 -0.32 -26.74
CA LEU A 458 -14.96 -0.81 -26.47
C LEU A 458 -14.87 -1.53 -25.12
N ALA A 459 -15.50 -0.99 -24.06
CA ALA A 459 -15.54 -1.63 -22.75
C ALA A 459 -16.19 -3.01 -22.80
N GLN A 460 -17.31 -3.13 -23.52
CA GLN A 460 -18.05 -4.36 -23.65
C GLN A 460 -17.32 -5.41 -24.50
N GLU A 461 -16.65 -5.01 -25.58
CA GLU A 461 -15.84 -5.92 -26.41
C GLU A 461 -14.71 -6.59 -25.59
N PHE A 462 -14.07 -5.83 -24.69
CA PHE A 462 -12.96 -6.34 -23.87
C PHE A 462 -13.40 -6.83 -22.47
N ARG A 463 -14.69 -6.78 -22.14
CA ARG A 463 -15.23 -7.08 -20.79
C ARG A 463 -14.48 -6.34 -19.67
N LEU A 464 -14.21 -5.06 -19.89
CA LEU A 464 -13.54 -4.17 -18.93
C LEU A 464 -14.54 -3.18 -18.32
N ASP A 465 -14.27 -2.76 -17.09
CA ASP A 465 -15.06 -1.69 -16.48
C ASP A 465 -14.76 -0.35 -17.15
N LEU A 466 -15.80 0.46 -17.35
CA LEU A 466 -15.71 1.82 -17.88
C LEU A 466 -15.97 2.82 -16.76
N TYR A 467 -15.04 3.73 -16.51
CA TYR A 467 -15.19 4.79 -15.53
C TYR A 467 -15.20 6.15 -16.19
N ARG A 468 -16.21 6.96 -15.84
CA ARG A 468 -16.28 8.37 -16.21
C ARG A 468 -15.65 9.24 -15.13
N ILE A 469 -14.71 10.07 -15.56
CA ILE A 469 -14.07 11.10 -14.77
C ILE A 469 -14.52 12.44 -15.32
N ASP A 470 -15.28 13.17 -14.51
CA ASP A 470 -15.68 14.54 -14.80
C ASP A 470 -14.52 15.47 -14.42
N LEU A 471 -13.78 15.95 -15.44
CA LEU A 471 -12.60 16.77 -15.23
C LEU A 471 -12.95 18.10 -14.52
N SER A 472 -14.15 18.62 -14.71
CA SER A 472 -14.61 19.85 -14.04
C SER A 472 -14.68 19.71 -12.52
N ARG A 473 -14.87 18.49 -12.01
CA ARG A 473 -14.94 18.18 -10.57
C ARG A 473 -13.58 17.85 -9.96
N VAL A 474 -12.66 17.30 -10.76
CA VAL A 474 -11.32 16.90 -10.30
C VAL A 474 -10.39 18.12 -10.17
N VAL A 475 -10.62 19.14 -11.00
CA VAL A 475 -9.87 20.40 -11.00
C VAL A 475 -10.33 21.25 -9.82
N SER A 476 -9.52 21.29 -8.78
CA SER A 476 -9.82 22.05 -7.56
C SER A 476 -9.21 23.46 -7.63
N LYS A 477 -9.70 24.37 -6.77
CA LYS A 477 -9.08 25.69 -6.58
C LYS A 477 -7.71 25.63 -5.88
N TYR A 478 -7.32 24.46 -5.33
CA TYR A 478 -6.12 24.28 -4.53
C TYR A 478 -5.00 23.61 -5.35
N ILE A 479 -3.90 24.33 -5.53
CA ILE A 479 -2.75 23.89 -6.32
C ILE A 479 -2.17 22.58 -5.74
N GLY A 480 -2.04 21.55 -6.57
CA GLY A 480 -1.44 20.25 -6.22
C GLY A 480 -2.42 19.17 -5.77
N GLU A 481 -3.66 19.53 -5.39
CA GLU A 481 -4.70 18.54 -5.05
C GLU A 481 -5.23 17.82 -6.30
N THR A 482 -5.35 18.54 -7.42
CA THR A 482 -5.71 17.98 -8.73
C THR A 482 -4.72 16.88 -9.17
N GLU A 483 -3.40 17.12 -9.03
CA GLU A 483 -2.37 16.13 -9.36
C GLU A 483 -2.49 14.88 -8.49
N LYS A 484 -2.70 15.07 -7.17
CA LYS A 484 -2.87 13.97 -6.23
C LYS A 484 -4.11 13.13 -6.54
N ASN A 485 -5.21 13.76 -6.94
CA ASN A 485 -6.44 13.07 -7.31
C ASN A 485 -6.30 12.32 -8.64
N LEU A 486 -5.72 12.95 -9.67
CA LEU A 486 -5.40 12.28 -10.93
C LEU A 486 -4.46 11.09 -10.72
N ARG A 487 -3.42 11.25 -9.88
CA ARG A 487 -2.51 10.16 -9.51
C ARG A 487 -3.28 8.98 -8.93
N ARG A 488 -4.12 9.21 -7.93
CA ARG A 488 -4.96 8.18 -7.29
C ARG A 488 -5.85 7.45 -8.30
N ILE A 489 -6.47 8.19 -9.24
CA ILE A 489 -7.33 7.60 -10.28
C ILE A 489 -6.52 6.67 -11.18
N PHE A 490 -5.40 7.13 -11.73
CA PHE A 490 -4.57 6.29 -12.61
C PHE A 490 -3.95 5.10 -11.87
N ASP A 491 -3.45 5.29 -10.65
CA ASP A 491 -2.85 4.21 -9.85
C ASP A 491 -3.89 3.12 -9.52
N ALA A 492 -5.12 3.52 -9.15
CA ALA A 492 -6.21 2.58 -8.92
C ALA A 492 -6.62 1.86 -10.23
N ALA A 493 -6.61 2.57 -11.36
CA ALA A 493 -6.93 2.01 -12.67
C ALA A 493 -5.88 1.05 -13.21
N GLU A 494 -4.59 1.26 -12.93
CA GLU A 494 -3.50 0.36 -13.32
C GLU A 494 -3.71 -1.05 -12.76
N THR A 495 -4.29 -1.17 -11.55
CA THR A 495 -4.61 -2.46 -10.92
C THR A 495 -5.62 -3.27 -11.73
N GLY A 496 -6.66 -2.62 -12.27
CA GLY A 496 -7.79 -3.25 -12.96
C GLY A 496 -7.75 -3.25 -14.49
N SER A 497 -6.82 -2.51 -15.09
CA SER A 497 -6.86 -2.11 -16.51
C SER A 497 -8.24 -1.67 -16.98
N ALA A 498 -8.87 -0.79 -16.21
CA ALA A 498 -10.16 -0.20 -16.57
C ALA A 498 -10.04 0.76 -17.77
N ILE A 499 -11.14 1.02 -18.47
CA ILE A 499 -11.20 2.09 -19.45
C ILE A 499 -11.55 3.38 -18.73
N LEU A 500 -10.70 4.40 -18.89
CA LEU A 500 -10.90 5.72 -18.28
C LEU A 500 -11.45 6.68 -19.33
N LEU A 501 -12.67 7.18 -19.09
CA LEU A 501 -13.33 8.20 -19.91
C LEU A 501 -13.28 9.55 -19.19
N PHE A 502 -12.38 10.41 -19.62
CA PHE A 502 -12.28 11.79 -19.16
C PHE A 502 -13.23 12.67 -19.97
N ASP A 503 -14.33 13.06 -19.32
CA ASP A 503 -15.39 13.85 -19.94
C ASP A 503 -15.16 15.35 -19.82
N GLU A 504 -15.69 16.11 -20.78
CA GLU A 504 -15.60 17.58 -20.83
C GLU A 504 -14.16 18.11 -20.77
N ALA A 505 -13.29 17.50 -21.58
CA ALA A 505 -11.90 17.94 -21.73
C ALA A 505 -11.78 19.45 -21.98
N ASP A 506 -12.70 20.04 -22.74
CA ASP A 506 -12.75 21.47 -23.05
C ASP A 506 -12.77 22.38 -21.82
N ALA A 507 -13.26 21.93 -20.66
CA ALA A 507 -13.18 22.67 -19.41
C ALA A 507 -11.74 22.85 -18.92
N LEU A 508 -10.86 21.87 -19.18
CA LEU A 508 -9.44 21.94 -18.87
C LEU A 508 -8.61 22.67 -19.94
N PHE A 509 -9.05 22.61 -21.19
CA PHE A 509 -8.31 23.12 -22.36
C PHE A 509 -8.80 24.49 -22.86
N GLY A 510 -9.64 25.18 -22.09
CA GLY A 510 -10.23 26.48 -22.46
C GLY A 510 -9.23 27.38 -23.19
N LYS A 511 -9.65 27.93 -24.36
CA LYS A 511 -8.82 28.73 -25.27
C LYS A 511 -7.88 29.61 -24.47
N ARG A 512 -6.57 29.46 -24.72
CA ARG A 512 -5.49 30.33 -24.25
C ARG A 512 -5.88 31.80 -24.42
N THR A 513 -6.59 32.40 -23.47
CA THR A 513 -6.62 33.84 -23.31
C THR A 513 -5.26 34.19 -22.74
N GLN A 514 -4.57 35.05 -23.48
CA GLN A 514 -3.23 35.55 -23.24
C GLN A 514 -2.82 35.54 -21.76
N VAL A 515 -1.71 34.86 -21.48
CA VAL A 515 -1.04 34.83 -20.18
C VAL A 515 -0.97 36.23 -19.59
N GLN A 516 -1.78 36.50 -18.57
CA GLN A 516 -1.64 37.67 -17.72
C GLN A 516 -1.59 37.31 -16.23
N ASP A 517 -2.05 36.12 -15.81
CA ASP A 517 -2.12 35.74 -14.39
C ASP A 517 -1.34 34.49 -13.99
N SER A 518 -0.97 34.43 -12.71
CA SER A 518 -0.29 33.29 -12.08
C SER A 518 -1.13 31.99 -12.11
N HIS A 519 -2.47 32.10 -12.13
CA HIS A 519 -3.40 30.98 -12.23
C HIS A 519 -3.29 30.20 -13.57
N ASP A 520 -2.99 30.88 -14.68
CA ASP A 520 -2.88 30.24 -16.00
C ASP A 520 -1.66 29.33 -16.14
N ARG A 521 -0.59 29.58 -15.36
CA ARG A 521 0.59 28.71 -15.32
C ARG A 521 0.28 27.37 -14.64
N HIS A 522 -0.61 27.35 -13.65
CA HIS A 522 -0.94 26.14 -12.91
C HIS A 522 -1.84 25.19 -13.72
N ALA A 523 -2.79 25.71 -14.49
CA ALA A 523 -3.59 24.90 -15.41
C ALA A 523 -2.73 24.15 -16.44
N ASN A 524 -1.67 24.79 -16.97
CA ASN A 524 -0.75 24.15 -17.91
C ASN A 524 0.04 22.97 -17.29
N ILE A 525 0.38 23.04 -16.01
CA ILE A 525 1.09 21.97 -15.29
C ILE A 525 0.16 20.77 -15.07
N GLU A 526 -1.08 21.01 -14.65
CA GLU A 526 -2.07 19.95 -14.41
C GLU A 526 -2.42 19.18 -15.69
N VAL A 527 -2.60 19.90 -16.80
CA VAL A 527 -2.86 19.28 -18.10
C VAL A 527 -1.64 18.50 -18.61
N SER A 528 -0.43 19.03 -18.42
CA SER A 528 0.81 18.33 -18.79
C SER A 528 0.97 17.02 -18.01
N TYR A 529 0.60 17.04 -16.72
CA TYR A 529 0.57 15.86 -15.87
C TYR A 529 -0.47 14.83 -16.32
N LEU A 530 -1.71 15.26 -16.63
CA LEU A 530 -2.76 14.40 -17.16
C LEU A 530 -2.28 13.65 -18.41
N LEU A 531 -1.73 14.38 -19.39
CA LEU A 531 -1.19 13.76 -20.60
C LEU A 531 -0.06 12.78 -20.30
N GLN A 532 0.87 13.15 -19.42
CA GLN A 532 1.97 12.27 -19.04
C GLN A 532 1.45 10.97 -18.40
N ARG A 533 0.46 11.05 -17.51
CA ARG A 533 -0.17 9.86 -16.94
C ARG A 533 -0.93 9.04 -17.98
N MET A 534 -1.65 9.67 -18.91
CA MET A 534 -2.31 8.97 -20.02
C MET A 534 -1.32 8.22 -20.94
N GLU A 535 -0.13 8.77 -21.18
CA GLU A 535 0.92 8.11 -21.98
C GLU A 535 1.56 6.92 -21.25
N ALA A 536 1.66 7.01 -19.92
CA ALA A 536 2.21 5.96 -19.06
C ALA A 536 1.18 4.86 -18.73
N TYR A 537 -0.11 5.20 -18.71
CA TYR A 537 -1.19 4.30 -18.34
C TYR A 537 -1.31 3.14 -19.34
N GLN A 538 -1.11 1.91 -18.88
CA GLN A 538 -1.12 0.71 -19.75
C GLN A 538 -2.52 0.27 -20.20
N GLY A 539 -3.58 0.92 -19.72
CA GLY A 539 -4.96 0.74 -20.19
C GLY A 539 -5.36 1.71 -21.30
N LEU A 540 -6.67 1.80 -21.56
CA LEU A 540 -7.23 2.76 -22.52
C LEU A 540 -7.72 4.01 -21.77
N ALA A 541 -7.14 5.16 -22.10
CA ALA A 541 -7.61 6.46 -21.64
C ALA A 541 -8.22 7.26 -22.80
N ILE A 542 -9.48 7.65 -22.65
CA ILE A 542 -10.29 8.34 -23.66
C ILE A 542 -10.62 9.74 -23.15
N LEU A 543 -10.31 10.77 -23.93
CA LEU A 543 -10.76 12.14 -23.70
C LEU A 543 -11.97 12.43 -24.58
N THR A 544 -13.03 13.01 -24.05
CA THR A 544 -14.15 13.53 -24.84
C THR A 544 -14.18 15.05 -24.86
N SER A 545 -14.35 15.64 -26.04
CA SER A 545 -14.48 17.09 -26.23
C SER A 545 -15.60 17.42 -27.22
N ASN A 546 -16.21 18.58 -27.05
CA ASN A 546 -17.17 19.11 -28.02
C ASN A 546 -16.52 19.87 -29.18
N PHE A 547 -15.29 20.37 -29.00
CA PHE A 547 -14.59 21.21 -29.97
C PHE A 547 -13.15 20.75 -30.18
N GLN A 548 -12.77 20.47 -31.43
CA GLN A 548 -11.38 20.18 -31.78
C GLN A 548 -10.47 21.41 -31.57
N SER A 549 -10.99 22.60 -31.85
CA SER A 549 -10.25 23.87 -31.80
C SER A 549 -9.85 24.32 -30.39
N ALA A 550 -10.35 23.65 -29.35
CA ALA A 550 -9.92 23.87 -27.97
C ALA A 550 -8.54 23.26 -27.68
N LEU A 551 -8.09 22.29 -28.47
CA LEU A 551 -6.83 21.58 -28.25
C LEU A 551 -5.72 22.14 -29.15
N ASP A 552 -4.65 22.66 -28.55
CA ASP A 552 -3.47 23.10 -29.32
C ASP A 552 -2.77 21.91 -30.00
N SER A 553 -2.13 22.17 -31.14
CA SER A 553 -1.31 21.26 -31.93
C SER A 553 -0.30 20.43 -31.14
N ALA A 554 0.22 20.95 -30.02
CA ALA A 554 1.10 20.22 -29.12
C ALA A 554 0.40 19.06 -28.38
N PHE A 555 -0.89 19.22 -28.04
CA PHE A 555 -1.70 18.19 -27.39
C PHE A 555 -2.03 17.05 -28.34
N SER A 556 -2.49 17.38 -29.54
CA SER A 556 -2.87 16.38 -30.55
C SER A 556 -1.72 15.47 -30.95
N ARG A 557 -0.46 15.93 -30.86
CA ARG A 557 0.74 15.10 -31.13
C ARG A 557 1.01 14.03 -30.06
N ARG A 558 0.52 14.23 -28.84
CA ARG A 558 0.71 13.32 -27.69
C ARG A 558 -0.42 12.29 -27.57
N ILE A 559 -1.54 12.52 -28.25
CA ILE A 559 -2.67 11.60 -28.29
C ILE A 559 -2.51 10.66 -29.48
N ARG A 560 -2.60 9.35 -29.24
CA ARG A 560 -2.32 8.34 -30.25
C ARG A 560 -3.42 8.23 -31.31
N PHE A 561 -4.67 8.30 -30.87
CA PHE A 561 -5.85 8.19 -31.74
C PHE A 561 -6.74 9.42 -31.62
N VAL A 562 -7.11 10.02 -32.74
CA VAL A 562 -8.02 11.16 -32.79
C VAL A 562 -9.20 10.78 -33.66
N VAL A 563 -10.37 10.60 -33.03
CA VAL A 563 -11.59 10.13 -33.68
C VAL A 563 -12.61 11.25 -33.69
N GLU A 564 -12.98 11.69 -34.89
CA GLU A 564 -14.07 12.63 -35.10
C GLU A 564 -15.42 11.91 -35.05
N PHE A 565 -16.39 12.49 -34.37
CA PHE A 565 -17.78 12.05 -34.36
C PHE A 565 -18.61 13.11 -35.09
N PRO A 566 -18.70 13.02 -36.43
CA PRO A 566 -19.36 14.03 -37.23
C PRO A 566 -20.86 14.05 -36.94
N PHE A 567 -21.51 15.17 -37.24
CA PHE A 567 -22.96 15.23 -37.20
C PHE A 567 -23.55 14.23 -38.21
N PRO A 568 -24.50 13.36 -37.82
CA PRO A 568 -24.92 12.25 -38.65
C PRO A 568 -25.69 12.73 -39.89
N GLN A 569 -25.33 12.21 -41.07
CA GLN A 569 -26.02 12.45 -42.34
C GLN A 569 -27.37 11.69 -42.39
N PRO A 570 -28.31 12.05 -43.30
CA PRO A 570 -29.64 11.42 -43.36
C PRO A 570 -29.61 9.89 -43.43
N GLU A 571 -28.65 9.31 -44.14
CA GLU A 571 -28.50 7.85 -44.28
C GLU A 571 -28.13 7.20 -42.95
N ILE A 572 -27.22 7.83 -42.19
CA ILE A 572 -26.81 7.38 -40.86
C ILE A 572 -27.97 7.53 -39.87
N ARG A 573 -28.70 8.66 -39.91
CA ARG A 573 -29.88 8.87 -39.05
C ARG A 573 -30.97 7.85 -39.33
N THR A 574 -31.20 7.49 -40.59
CA THR A 574 -32.13 6.42 -40.99
C THR A 574 -31.75 5.09 -40.33
N GLN A 575 -30.46 4.73 -40.36
CA GLN A 575 -29.97 3.51 -39.72
C GLN A 575 -30.10 3.55 -38.19
N ILE A 576 -29.90 4.71 -37.57
CA ILE A 576 -30.12 4.90 -36.12
C ILE A 576 -31.59 4.64 -35.80
N TRP A 577 -32.52 5.24 -36.55
CA TRP A 577 -33.95 5.06 -36.36
C TRP A 577 -34.42 3.61 -36.52
N GLN A 578 -33.81 2.85 -37.42
CA GLN A 578 -34.11 1.41 -37.60
C GLN A 578 -33.73 0.55 -36.38
N ARG A 579 -32.79 1.01 -35.54
CA ARG A 579 -32.26 0.25 -34.40
C ARG A 579 -32.68 0.81 -33.04
N ILE A 580 -33.32 1.98 -33.00
CA ILE A 580 -33.56 2.70 -31.75
C ILE A 580 -34.63 2.05 -30.86
N PHE A 581 -35.63 1.40 -31.48
CA PHE A 581 -36.71 0.76 -30.76
C PHE A 581 -36.33 -0.68 -30.38
N PRO A 582 -36.46 -1.07 -29.10
CA PRO A 582 -36.35 -2.47 -28.69
C PRO A 582 -37.34 -3.35 -29.46
N ALA A 583 -36.97 -4.61 -29.71
CA ALA A 583 -37.80 -5.56 -30.47
C ALA A 583 -39.21 -5.80 -29.88
N GLN A 584 -39.41 -5.53 -28.59
CA GLN A 584 -40.70 -5.65 -27.90
C GLN A 584 -41.61 -4.43 -28.09
N THR A 585 -41.11 -3.34 -28.67
CA THR A 585 -41.88 -2.11 -28.84
C THR A 585 -42.86 -2.29 -29.99
N PRO A 586 -44.19 -2.15 -29.76
CA PRO A 586 -45.15 -2.18 -30.84
C PRO A 586 -44.95 -0.93 -31.71
N THR A 587 -44.60 -1.12 -32.97
CA THR A 587 -44.41 -0.05 -33.96
C THR A 587 -45.35 -0.28 -35.12
N GLN A 588 -45.93 0.79 -35.66
CA GLN A 588 -46.88 0.73 -36.76
C GLN A 588 -46.53 1.81 -37.81
N ASP A 589 -46.40 1.38 -39.07
CA ASP A 589 -46.27 2.24 -40.25
C ASP A 589 -45.15 3.30 -40.18
N LEU A 590 -44.03 2.99 -39.51
CA LEU A 590 -42.90 3.91 -39.37
C LEU A 590 -42.10 4.03 -40.68
N ASN A 591 -41.97 5.26 -41.19
CA ASN A 591 -41.13 5.56 -42.35
C ASN A 591 -39.75 6.05 -41.93
N TYR A 592 -38.81 5.11 -41.76
CA TYR A 592 -37.45 5.42 -41.32
C TYR A 592 -36.67 6.38 -42.25
N GLN A 593 -36.92 6.35 -43.57
CA GLN A 593 -36.26 7.25 -44.52
C GLN A 593 -36.67 8.71 -44.28
N LYS A 594 -37.95 8.94 -43.96
CA LYS A 594 -38.46 10.27 -43.60
C LYS A 594 -37.95 10.71 -42.23
N LEU A 595 -37.95 9.81 -41.25
CA LEU A 595 -37.37 10.09 -39.92
C LEU A 595 -35.88 10.45 -40.00
N GLY A 596 -35.16 9.89 -40.98
CA GLY A 596 -33.77 10.23 -41.28
C GLY A 596 -33.56 11.67 -41.73
N GLN A 597 -34.58 12.39 -42.21
CA GLN A 597 -34.44 13.78 -42.65
C GLN A 597 -34.32 14.78 -41.48
N LEU A 598 -34.80 14.41 -40.28
CA LEU A 598 -34.71 15.25 -39.09
C LEU A 598 -33.27 15.64 -38.75
N ASN A 599 -32.96 16.93 -38.70
CA ASN A 599 -31.62 17.44 -38.46
C ASN A 599 -31.22 17.45 -36.96
N VAL A 600 -31.14 16.26 -36.39
CA VAL A 600 -30.85 16.00 -34.97
C VAL A 600 -29.73 14.98 -34.77
N ALA A 601 -29.03 15.07 -33.63
CA ALA A 601 -27.98 14.11 -33.28
C ALA A 601 -28.59 12.79 -32.76
N GLY A 602 -27.79 11.71 -32.72
CA GLY A 602 -28.25 10.39 -32.28
C GLY A 602 -28.83 10.37 -30.86
N GLY A 603 -28.25 11.14 -29.94
CA GLY A 603 -28.80 11.30 -28.58
C GLY A 603 -30.19 11.93 -28.56
N ASN A 604 -30.45 12.90 -29.44
CA ASN A 604 -31.77 13.48 -29.58
C ASN A 604 -32.76 12.51 -30.25
N ILE A 605 -32.32 11.73 -31.24
CA ILE A 605 -33.14 10.65 -31.84
C ILE A 605 -33.61 9.68 -30.75
N ARG A 606 -32.71 9.26 -29.86
CA ARG A 606 -33.07 8.42 -28.70
C ARG A 606 -34.13 9.07 -27.80
N ASN A 607 -33.95 10.35 -27.48
CA ASN A 607 -34.93 11.08 -26.65
C ASN A 607 -36.29 11.17 -27.34
N ILE A 608 -36.33 11.44 -28.65
CA ILE A 608 -37.57 11.51 -29.43
C ILE A 608 -38.24 10.14 -29.44
N ALA A 609 -37.52 9.07 -29.77
CA ALA A 609 -38.06 7.71 -29.79
C ALA A 609 -38.64 7.28 -28.44
N LEU A 610 -37.92 7.56 -27.35
CA LEU A 610 -38.37 7.24 -25.99
C LEU A 610 -39.64 8.04 -25.61
N ASN A 611 -39.66 9.34 -25.88
CA ASN A 611 -40.83 10.17 -25.61
C ASN A 611 -42.04 9.76 -26.47
N ALA A 612 -41.82 9.38 -27.73
CA ALA A 612 -42.87 8.86 -28.61
C ALA A 612 -43.44 7.54 -28.08
N ALA A 613 -42.61 6.65 -27.54
CA ALA A 613 -43.06 5.42 -26.89
C ALA A 613 -43.92 5.71 -25.65
N PHE A 614 -43.58 6.71 -24.84
CA PHE A 614 -44.43 7.13 -23.72
C PHE A 614 -45.76 7.73 -24.17
N LEU A 615 -45.78 8.48 -25.26
CA LEU A 615 -47.03 9.02 -25.82
C LEU A 615 -47.94 7.90 -26.34
N ALA A 616 -47.38 6.96 -27.10
CA ALA A 616 -48.11 5.80 -27.60
C ALA A 616 -48.65 4.93 -26.46
N ALA A 617 -47.85 4.67 -25.43
CA ALA A 617 -48.27 3.92 -24.25
C ALA A 617 -49.37 4.64 -23.45
N ALA A 618 -49.37 5.97 -23.41
CA ALA A 618 -50.43 6.75 -22.76
C ALA A 618 -51.75 6.71 -23.55
N ALA A 619 -51.68 6.55 -24.87
CA ALA A 619 -52.82 6.35 -25.75
C ALA A 619 -53.27 4.87 -25.86
N ASP A 620 -52.51 3.94 -25.29
CA ASP A 620 -52.68 2.48 -25.45
C ASP A 620 -52.60 2.01 -26.93
N GLU A 621 -51.71 2.65 -27.70
CA GLU A 621 -51.51 2.43 -29.12
C GLU A 621 -50.07 2.02 -29.46
N ALA A 622 -49.87 1.50 -30.68
CA ALA A 622 -48.53 1.29 -31.23
C ALA A 622 -47.84 2.62 -31.58
N VAL A 623 -46.50 2.65 -31.51
CA VAL A 623 -45.74 3.84 -31.90
C VAL A 623 -45.92 4.08 -33.40
N ASN A 624 -46.48 5.23 -33.75
CA ASN A 624 -46.78 5.65 -35.11
C ASN A 624 -46.11 7.01 -35.41
N MET A 625 -46.27 7.52 -36.64
CA MET A 625 -45.67 8.78 -37.08
C MET A 625 -46.22 10.01 -36.32
N GLU A 626 -47.47 9.98 -35.83
CA GLU A 626 -48.07 11.09 -35.05
C GLU A 626 -47.38 11.24 -33.69
N HIS A 627 -47.19 10.13 -32.97
CA HIS A 627 -46.47 10.11 -31.69
C HIS A 627 -45.04 10.63 -31.84
N ILE A 628 -44.34 10.24 -32.91
CA ILE A 628 -42.98 10.72 -33.19
C ILE A 628 -42.96 12.20 -33.53
N LEU A 629 -43.94 12.69 -34.29
CA LEU A 629 -44.03 14.11 -34.63
C LEU A 629 -44.20 14.97 -33.38
N GLU A 630 -45.09 14.58 -32.47
CA GLU A 630 -45.32 15.33 -31.24
C GLU A 630 -44.07 15.32 -30.34
N ALA A 631 -43.42 14.16 -30.20
CA ALA A 631 -42.15 14.04 -29.49
C ALA A 631 -41.05 14.90 -30.14
N THR A 632 -41.00 14.95 -31.47
CA THR A 632 -40.04 15.75 -32.24
C THR A 632 -40.27 17.25 -31.99
N LYS A 633 -41.52 17.73 -32.04
CA LYS A 633 -41.85 19.13 -31.72
C LYS A 633 -41.37 19.51 -30.32
N ARG A 634 -41.60 18.65 -29.32
CA ARG A 634 -41.16 18.86 -27.93
C ARG A 634 -39.63 18.92 -27.82
N GLU A 635 -38.91 18.05 -28.51
CA GLU A 635 -37.43 18.04 -28.50
C GLU A 635 -36.85 19.25 -29.25
N TYR A 636 -37.42 19.64 -30.39
CA TYR A 636 -36.98 20.84 -31.14
C TYR A 636 -37.17 22.13 -30.33
N LEU A 637 -38.27 22.24 -29.57
CA LEU A 637 -38.48 23.35 -28.63
C LEU A 637 -37.38 23.41 -27.55
N LYS A 638 -36.96 22.27 -26.99
CA LYS A 638 -35.83 22.22 -26.04
C LYS A 638 -34.52 22.65 -26.68
N LEU A 639 -34.30 22.25 -27.94
CA LEU A 639 -33.12 22.61 -28.73
C LEU A 639 -33.16 24.05 -29.24
N LYS A 640 -34.25 24.80 -29.02
CA LYS A 640 -34.49 26.14 -29.59
C LYS A 640 -34.36 26.17 -31.12
N LYS A 641 -34.73 25.06 -31.78
CA LYS A 641 -34.79 24.94 -33.24
C LYS A 641 -36.24 25.03 -33.70
N MET A 642 -36.46 25.59 -34.90
CA MET A 642 -37.76 25.50 -35.58
C MET A 642 -37.77 24.27 -36.47
N LEU A 643 -38.85 23.49 -36.39
CA LEU A 643 -39.11 22.36 -37.26
C LEU A 643 -39.60 22.92 -38.61
N THR A 644 -38.89 22.65 -39.71
CA THR A 644 -39.27 23.14 -41.04
C THR A 644 -40.27 22.21 -41.70
N ASN A 645 -41.17 22.75 -42.53
CA ASN A 645 -42.15 21.93 -43.26
C ASN A 645 -41.46 20.91 -44.17
N ASP A 646 -40.31 21.25 -44.75
CA ASP A 646 -39.48 20.36 -45.58
C ASP A 646 -38.99 19.11 -44.82
N GLU A 647 -38.81 19.18 -43.48
CA GLU A 647 -38.40 18.02 -42.67
C GLU A 647 -39.57 17.05 -42.38
N ILE A 648 -40.81 17.53 -42.49
CA ILE A 648 -42.04 16.78 -42.16
C ILE A 648 -42.85 16.46 -43.44
N GLU A 649 -42.39 16.90 -44.60
CA GLU A 649 -43.15 16.77 -45.84
C GLU A 649 -43.46 15.30 -46.16
N GLY A 650 -44.76 15.01 -46.32
CA GLY A 650 -45.26 13.67 -46.61
C GLY A 650 -45.30 12.70 -45.42
N TRP A 651 -45.18 13.13 -44.17
CA TRP A 651 -45.34 12.21 -43.02
C TRP A 651 -46.74 11.59 -42.90
N PHE A 652 -47.76 12.25 -43.45
CA PHE A 652 -49.17 11.82 -43.46
C PHE A 652 -49.73 11.78 -44.86
#